data_AF-A0A958PD32-F1
#
_entry.id   AF-A0A958PD32-F1
#
_cell.length_a   1.000
_cell.length_b   1.000
_cell.length_c   1.000
_cell.angle_alpha   90.00
_cell.angle_beta   90.00
_cell.angle_gamma   90.00
#
_symmetry.space_group_name_H-M   'P 1'
#
loop_
_entity.id
_entity.type
_entity.pdbx_description
1 polymer ?
#
loop_
_entity_poly.entity_id
_entity_poly.type
_entity_poly.pdbx_seq_one_letter_code
_entity_poly.pdbx_strand_id
1 'polypeptide(L)'
;MRSGTIGEPKVGIVLATFNPNPDFFAQQIESIKKQTHKNWICYVQDDLSNEAYESIIRSNIDSDHRFVYQQNLKNIGVYHNFEKGIRAILTENVEYIALSDQDDIWEENKLEVLVEAISENPNIKLVHSDARIIDSNNKRISESLWQIEKRRIDLDSPVSLIYRNIVTGCTTLFCTELAHVALPFPVQGKKVGFHHDLWLALCATTIGKIKPVHSTLVNYREHGHNVVGPSRTQGLDIFRFLKLSSEVAEPYFYRIKVAEGFHRICKSSKEKLLIGLLFNRFPTFGVFSFFVAFYYLCSSYSYFRTIMGMAVRKFHFSILTPVLLIKDRSYQKKEVRPAHKLIGNSSYTLMGMFLPSILGLLVIPSLIKNMGLSSFAVLSFSWVFVSYVMILELGAGKAITQSISEALSQKKEKSLEWVGSALLILLSINAVVSGLLYYFSPYLVDKVFQIPEGFEEETKLSIQYVALFMTVINVTAVFKGVLEAFGNFRQSNFVQLGIGVGNFLIPGILCFFGVSASNLVLGIMISRVLALTILFFYAAKYLPLNRGCLNLRRPELFKLFKFSGWIGISYLVIIAMVYLDRFVLAYFLPITLLVYISTPFEIIHRANMLPFSIAKAILPYFSYLRLNKPQSLLRSYVLSVHGLYLILFPLLFFIGYFSMELVKVWLGEDFSRKSYGLVTLVSLGVLLNTMYHLPMTHLQSIGKASTSGKIHLMMIPVHIIIAVVAIQKFGLEGAAAAWGIRSFIESGALVYGSRKHLPENNRMLELFLTQCSLAIVAWSFVFLNFSGYYKMFIFLTLMLVYFFLYWNKVISKWDRLRILKRLRVKEV
;
A
#
# COMPACT_ATOMS: atom_id res chain seq x y z
N MET A 1 -51.37 -21.24 5.71
CA MET A 1 -51.60 -22.62 5.25
C MET A 1 -50.60 -23.52 5.97
N ARG A 2 -51.07 -24.36 6.89
CA ARG A 2 -50.27 -25.45 7.48
C ARG A 2 -50.21 -26.56 6.42
N SER A 3 -49.08 -26.76 5.76
CA SER A 3 -48.90 -27.86 4.81
C SER A 3 -48.33 -29.07 5.55
N GLY A 4 -49.07 -30.19 5.46
CA GLY A 4 -48.63 -31.59 5.53
C GLY A 4 -47.47 -31.98 6.45
N THR A 5 -47.75 -32.91 7.37
CA THR A 5 -46.76 -33.72 8.08
C THR A 5 -45.87 -34.48 7.09
N ILE A 6 -44.78 -33.84 6.65
CA ILE A 6 -43.58 -34.51 6.14
C ILE A 6 -42.97 -35.19 7.37
N GLY A 7 -42.66 -36.49 7.29
CA GLY A 7 -42.00 -37.19 8.39
C GLY A 7 -40.72 -36.46 8.84
N GLU A 8 -40.32 -36.63 10.10
CA GLU A 8 -39.08 -36.05 10.61
C GLU A 8 -37.92 -36.44 9.66
N PRO A 9 -37.16 -35.49 9.10
CA PRO A 9 -36.22 -35.79 8.01
C PRO A 9 -35.08 -36.68 8.47
N LYS A 10 -34.71 -37.69 7.67
CA LYS A 10 -33.64 -38.63 8.04
C LYS A 10 -32.27 -37.96 7.91
N VAL A 11 -31.52 -37.85 9.02
CA VAL A 11 -30.17 -37.29 9.05
C VAL A 11 -29.11 -38.38 9.04
N GLY A 12 -28.20 -38.34 8.08
CA GLY A 12 -26.99 -39.15 8.09
C GLY A 12 -25.86 -38.47 8.86
N ILE A 13 -25.28 -39.12 9.85
CA ILE A 13 -24.09 -38.64 10.57
C ILE A 13 -22.87 -39.37 10.04
N VAL A 14 -21.85 -38.65 9.58
CA VAL A 14 -20.55 -39.22 9.21
C VAL A 14 -19.57 -38.91 10.32
N LEU A 15 -19.22 -39.93 11.11
CA LEU A 15 -18.26 -39.86 12.20
C LEU A 15 -16.91 -40.42 11.73
N ALA A 16 -15.92 -39.54 11.51
CA ALA A 16 -14.59 -39.96 11.10
C ALA A 16 -13.75 -40.38 12.31
N THR A 17 -13.13 -41.57 12.24
CA THR A 17 -12.29 -42.11 13.33
C THR A 17 -10.92 -42.55 12.86
N PHE A 18 -9.92 -42.43 13.73
CA PHE A 18 -8.58 -43.04 13.61
C PHE A 18 -7.90 -43.05 14.98
N ASN A 19 -7.67 -44.23 15.54
CA ASN A 19 -7.11 -44.48 16.87
C ASN A 19 -7.67 -43.51 17.94
N PRO A 20 -9.01 -43.48 18.15
CA PRO A 20 -9.64 -42.52 19.05
C PRO A 20 -9.21 -42.68 20.50
N ASN A 21 -9.15 -41.56 21.24
CA ASN A 21 -9.09 -41.63 22.70
C ASN A 21 -10.38 -42.29 23.24
N PRO A 22 -10.30 -43.35 24.08
CA PRO A 22 -11.48 -44.09 24.52
C PRO A 22 -12.52 -43.24 25.27
N ASP A 23 -12.06 -42.35 26.15
CA ASP A 23 -12.94 -41.53 26.99
C ASP A 23 -13.64 -40.44 26.16
N PHE A 24 -12.91 -39.82 25.23
CA PHE A 24 -13.46 -38.76 24.37
C PHE A 24 -14.46 -39.36 23.37
N PHE A 25 -14.14 -40.52 22.81
CA PHE A 25 -15.02 -41.23 21.88
C PHE A 25 -16.31 -41.68 22.56
N ALA A 26 -16.22 -42.26 23.76
CA ALA A 26 -17.41 -42.62 24.53
C ALA A 26 -18.32 -41.41 24.77
N GLN A 27 -17.75 -40.25 25.15
CA GLN A 27 -18.51 -39.02 25.34
C GLN A 27 -19.16 -38.51 24.04
N GLN A 28 -18.44 -38.57 22.91
CA GLN A 28 -18.98 -38.17 21.61
C GLN A 28 -20.14 -39.09 21.19
N ILE A 29 -19.99 -40.41 21.32
CA ILE A 29 -21.06 -41.38 21.02
C ILE A 29 -22.29 -41.15 21.90
N GLU A 30 -22.11 -40.97 23.20
CA GLU A 30 -23.22 -40.66 24.11
C GLU A 30 -23.91 -39.34 23.76
N SER A 31 -23.17 -38.33 23.32
CA SER A 31 -23.75 -37.05 22.86
C SER A 31 -24.57 -37.18 21.58
N ILE A 32 -24.19 -38.09 20.68
CA ILE A 32 -24.97 -38.42 19.48
C ILE A 32 -26.23 -39.20 19.87
N LYS A 33 -26.14 -40.19 20.77
CA LYS A 33 -27.31 -40.96 21.25
C LYS A 33 -28.39 -40.06 21.87
N LYS A 34 -27.98 -38.99 22.55
CA LYS A 34 -28.84 -38.02 23.24
C LYS A 34 -29.51 -36.97 22.34
N GLN A 35 -29.22 -36.95 21.03
CA GLN A 35 -29.85 -35.97 20.13
C GLN A 35 -31.38 -35.98 20.22
N THR A 36 -32.01 -34.81 20.29
CA THR A 36 -33.47 -34.65 20.39
C THR A 36 -34.17 -35.08 19.11
N HIS A 37 -33.59 -34.74 17.95
CA HIS A 37 -33.95 -35.29 16.64
C HIS A 37 -33.66 -36.80 16.63
N LYS A 38 -34.68 -37.65 16.41
CA LYS A 38 -34.52 -39.12 16.59
C LYS A 38 -34.29 -39.87 15.29
N ASN A 39 -34.73 -39.33 14.16
CA ASN A 39 -34.55 -39.96 12.86
C ASN A 39 -33.15 -39.70 12.27
N TRP A 40 -32.16 -40.48 12.72
CA TRP A 40 -30.81 -40.44 12.18
C TRP A 40 -30.15 -41.81 12.10
N ILE A 41 -29.13 -41.91 11.25
CA ILE A 41 -28.21 -43.05 11.15
C ILE A 41 -26.77 -42.53 11.18
N CYS A 42 -25.87 -43.20 11.90
CA CYS A 42 -24.49 -42.75 12.07
C CYS A 42 -23.50 -43.77 11.49
N TYR A 43 -22.74 -43.34 10.48
CA TYR A 43 -21.66 -44.12 9.90
C TYR A 43 -20.36 -43.77 10.61
N VAL A 44 -19.83 -44.72 11.36
CA VAL A 44 -18.51 -44.64 11.99
C VAL A 44 -17.48 -45.11 10.96
N GLN A 45 -16.90 -44.14 10.25
CA GLN A 45 -15.93 -44.38 9.19
C GLN A 45 -14.51 -44.35 9.76
N ASP A 46 -13.91 -45.53 9.92
CA ASP A 46 -12.59 -45.72 10.53
C ASP A 46 -11.46 -45.76 9.49
N ASP A 47 -10.41 -44.96 9.72
CA ASP A 47 -9.27 -44.81 8.82
C ASP A 47 -8.10 -45.76 9.15
N LEU A 48 -8.43 -47.04 9.35
CA LEU A 48 -7.51 -48.13 9.70
C LEU A 48 -6.94 -48.01 11.12
N SER A 49 -7.82 -47.97 12.12
CA SER A 49 -7.45 -48.15 13.53
C SER A 49 -6.96 -49.58 13.78
N ASN A 50 -6.07 -49.75 14.77
CA ASN A 50 -5.62 -51.10 15.16
C ASN A 50 -6.71 -51.87 15.93
N GLU A 51 -6.51 -53.17 16.12
CA GLU A 51 -7.48 -54.07 16.77
C GLU A 51 -7.95 -53.60 18.15
N ALA A 52 -7.06 -52.98 18.94
CA ALA A 52 -7.44 -52.46 20.26
C ALA A 52 -8.44 -51.30 20.13
N TYR A 53 -8.19 -50.35 19.23
CA TYR A 53 -9.11 -49.23 18.99
C TYR A 53 -10.39 -49.65 18.27
N GLU A 54 -10.33 -50.63 17.37
CA GLU A 54 -11.55 -51.21 16.77
C GLU A 54 -12.46 -51.82 17.85
N SER A 55 -11.89 -52.55 18.81
CA SER A 55 -12.67 -53.12 19.92
C SER A 55 -13.34 -52.04 20.77
N ILE A 56 -12.66 -50.92 21.01
CA ILE A 56 -13.21 -49.74 21.71
C ILE A 56 -14.35 -49.14 20.90
N ILE A 57 -14.17 -48.94 19.60
CA ILE A 57 -15.20 -48.36 18.74
C ILE A 57 -16.47 -49.22 18.77
N ARG A 58 -16.33 -50.53 18.53
CA ARG A 58 -17.45 -51.49 18.52
C ARG A 58 -18.18 -51.55 19.85
N SER A 59 -17.46 -51.68 20.96
CA SER A 59 -18.06 -51.77 22.29
C SER A 59 -18.93 -50.56 22.67
N ASN A 60 -18.67 -49.37 22.11
CA ASN A 60 -19.45 -48.16 22.37
C ASN A 60 -20.73 -48.05 21.52
N ILE A 61 -20.81 -48.74 20.38
CA ILE A 61 -21.86 -48.57 19.37
C ILE A 61 -22.74 -49.82 19.16
N ASP A 62 -22.24 -51.02 19.46
CA ASP A 62 -22.91 -52.30 19.16
C ASP A 62 -24.31 -52.43 19.79
N SER A 63 -24.58 -51.70 20.87
CA SER A 63 -25.89 -51.69 21.54
C SER A 63 -26.98 -50.91 20.79
N ASP A 64 -26.62 -50.10 19.80
CA ASP A 64 -27.54 -49.18 19.11
C ASP A 64 -27.45 -49.37 17.58
N HIS A 65 -28.49 -50.00 17.01
CA HIS A 65 -28.59 -50.34 15.59
C HIS A 65 -28.53 -49.14 14.64
N ARG A 66 -28.64 -47.90 15.15
CA ARG A 66 -28.48 -46.69 14.34
C ARG A 66 -27.02 -46.40 13.99
N PHE A 67 -26.06 -47.09 14.59
CA PHE A 67 -24.65 -46.99 14.23
C PHE A 67 -24.22 -48.08 13.26
N VAL A 68 -23.46 -47.69 12.25
CA VAL A 68 -22.88 -48.59 11.24
C VAL A 68 -21.37 -48.38 11.22
N TYR A 69 -20.61 -49.43 11.54
CA TYR A 69 -19.15 -49.39 11.52
C TYR A 69 -18.59 -49.80 10.16
N GLN A 70 -17.65 -49.01 9.63
CA GLN A 70 -16.92 -49.34 8.41
C GLN A 70 -15.45 -48.94 8.54
N GLN A 71 -14.54 -49.88 8.26
CA GLN A 71 -13.11 -49.64 8.28
C GLN A 71 -12.51 -49.55 6.87
N ASN A 72 -11.50 -48.70 6.70
CA ASN A 72 -10.71 -48.61 5.48
C ASN A 72 -9.67 -49.73 5.40
N LEU A 73 -9.48 -50.28 4.20
CA LEU A 73 -8.41 -51.25 3.93
C LEU A 73 -6.99 -50.62 3.96
N LYS A 74 -6.92 -49.28 3.94
CA LYS A 74 -5.68 -48.50 4.01
C LYS A 74 -5.97 -47.15 4.65
N ASN A 75 -5.01 -46.58 5.35
CA ASN A 75 -5.11 -45.21 5.85
C ASN A 75 -5.09 -44.23 4.65
N ILE A 76 -6.19 -43.50 4.45
CA ILE A 76 -6.36 -42.53 3.34
C ILE A 76 -6.37 -41.07 3.81
N GLY A 77 -6.24 -40.86 5.13
CA GLY A 77 -6.26 -39.56 5.78
C GLY A 77 -7.66 -38.99 5.93
N VAL A 78 -7.82 -38.11 6.93
CA VAL A 78 -9.12 -37.53 7.35
C VAL A 78 -9.96 -36.97 6.20
N TYR A 79 -9.35 -36.31 5.22
CA TYR A 79 -10.06 -35.67 4.11
C TYR A 79 -10.80 -36.68 3.24
N HIS A 80 -10.12 -37.74 2.82
CA HIS A 80 -10.72 -38.81 2.02
C HIS A 80 -11.51 -39.81 2.89
N ASN A 81 -11.25 -39.85 4.20
CA ASN A 81 -12.08 -40.60 5.12
C ASN A 81 -13.50 -40.03 5.19
N PHE A 82 -13.65 -38.71 5.32
CA PHE A 82 -14.95 -38.04 5.19
C PHE A 82 -15.58 -38.25 3.81
N GLU A 83 -14.81 -38.16 2.73
CA GLU A 83 -15.31 -38.43 1.37
C GLU A 83 -15.96 -39.82 1.27
N LYS A 84 -15.29 -40.85 1.81
CA LYS A 84 -15.78 -42.23 1.79
C LYS A 84 -17.01 -42.41 2.67
N GLY A 85 -17.02 -41.82 3.87
CA GLY A 85 -18.17 -41.86 4.77
C GLY A 85 -19.41 -41.17 4.17
N ILE A 86 -19.23 -40.02 3.50
CA ILE A 86 -20.31 -39.34 2.77
C ILE A 86 -20.82 -40.22 1.62
N ARG A 87 -19.93 -40.89 0.87
CA ARG A 87 -20.36 -41.81 -0.20
C ARG A 87 -21.16 -42.99 0.35
N ALA A 88 -20.75 -43.54 1.49
CA ALA A 88 -21.41 -44.66 2.13
C ALA A 88 -22.80 -44.27 2.64
N ILE A 89 -22.94 -43.11 3.30
CA ILE A 89 -24.23 -42.70 3.88
C ILE A 89 -25.28 -42.32 2.83
N LEU A 90 -24.87 -42.01 1.61
CA LEU A 90 -25.80 -41.75 0.50
C LEU A 90 -26.61 -42.99 0.08
N THR A 91 -26.21 -44.20 0.48
CA THR A 91 -27.02 -45.42 0.22
C THR A 91 -28.23 -45.52 1.13
N GLU A 92 -28.29 -44.73 2.20
CA GLU A 92 -29.31 -44.80 3.26
C GLU A 92 -30.53 -43.90 3.03
N ASN A 93 -30.64 -43.29 1.84
CA ASN A 93 -31.70 -42.35 1.46
C ASN A 93 -31.94 -41.25 2.50
N VAL A 94 -30.85 -40.62 2.94
CA VAL A 94 -30.88 -39.51 3.91
C VAL A 94 -31.19 -38.18 3.20
N GLU A 95 -31.84 -37.26 3.89
CA GLU A 95 -32.14 -35.91 3.37
C GLU A 95 -31.00 -34.93 3.64
N TYR A 96 -30.41 -35.06 4.84
CA TYR A 96 -29.34 -34.22 5.32
C TYR A 96 -28.18 -35.06 5.85
N ILE A 97 -26.98 -34.49 5.79
CA ILE A 97 -25.74 -35.11 6.27
C ILE A 97 -25.08 -34.16 7.28
N ALA A 98 -24.73 -34.66 8.45
CA ALA A 98 -23.95 -33.96 9.47
C ALA A 98 -22.58 -34.61 9.62
N LEU A 99 -21.53 -33.80 9.77
CA LEU A 99 -20.18 -34.31 10.03
C LEU A 99 -19.87 -34.30 11.52
N SER A 100 -19.12 -35.31 11.95
CA SER A 100 -18.65 -35.45 13.32
C SER A 100 -17.19 -35.86 13.36
N ASP A 101 -16.46 -35.22 14.26
CA ASP A 101 -15.15 -35.68 14.71
C ASP A 101 -15.31 -36.63 15.92
N GLN A 102 -14.25 -37.34 16.29
CA GLN A 102 -14.25 -38.46 17.26
C GLN A 102 -14.12 -38.04 18.73
N ASP A 103 -13.91 -36.75 19.00
CA ASP A 103 -13.37 -36.22 20.25
C ASP A 103 -14.17 -35.03 20.84
N ASP A 104 -15.20 -34.56 20.14
CA ASP A 104 -16.08 -33.48 20.57
C ASP A 104 -17.22 -33.95 21.50
N ILE A 105 -18.11 -33.03 21.89
CA ILE A 105 -19.41 -33.36 22.53
C ILE A 105 -20.49 -32.49 21.89
N TRP A 106 -21.53 -33.10 21.32
CA TRP A 106 -22.66 -32.37 20.76
C TRP A 106 -23.65 -31.91 21.84
N GLU A 107 -24.22 -30.73 21.69
CA GLU A 107 -25.39 -30.33 22.47
C GLU A 107 -26.61 -31.16 22.02
N GLU A 108 -27.51 -31.51 22.94
CA GLU A 108 -28.60 -32.46 22.69
C GLU A 108 -29.55 -32.00 21.57
N ASN A 109 -29.70 -30.70 21.36
CA ASN A 109 -30.58 -30.13 20.33
C ASN A 109 -29.86 -29.77 19.02
N LYS A 110 -28.60 -30.17 18.82
CA LYS A 110 -27.82 -29.78 17.64
C LYS A 110 -28.54 -30.12 16.33
N LEU A 111 -28.93 -31.37 16.15
CA LEU A 111 -29.56 -31.82 14.90
C LEU A 111 -30.89 -31.11 14.65
N GLU A 112 -31.74 -31.00 15.66
CA GLU A 112 -33.05 -30.33 15.57
C GLU A 112 -32.89 -28.88 15.09
N VAL A 113 -32.00 -28.12 15.73
CA VAL A 113 -31.75 -26.71 15.37
C VAL A 113 -31.16 -26.57 13.97
N LEU A 114 -30.25 -27.45 13.56
CA LEU A 114 -29.65 -27.40 12.21
C LEU A 114 -30.64 -27.82 11.12
N VAL A 115 -31.48 -28.82 11.38
CA VAL A 115 -32.55 -29.27 10.47
C VAL A 115 -33.60 -28.18 10.27
N GLU A 116 -34.02 -27.50 11.35
CA GLU A 116 -34.92 -26.34 11.25
C GLU A 116 -34.27 -25.25 10.39
N ALA A 117 -33.02 -24.90 10.69
CA ALA A 117 -32.33 -23.80 10.02
C ALA A 117 -32.11 -24.02 8.51
N ILE A 118 -31.86 -25.26 8.07
CA ILE A 118 -31.69 -25.59 6.65
C ILE A 118 -33.03 -25.71 5.93
N SER A 119 -34.07 -26.17 6.62
CA SER A 119 -35.42 -26.36 6.07
C SER A 119 -36.18 -25.04 5.88
N GLU A 120 -35.75 -23.95 6.51
CA GLU A 120 -36.34 -22.60 6.33
C GLU A 120 -36.39 -22.15 4.87
N ASN A 121 -35.43 -22.55 4.05
CA ASN A 121 -35.37 -22.16 2.64
C ASN A 121 -34.68 -23.24 1.80
N PRO A 122 -35.33 -23.80 0.76
CA PRO A 122 -34.75 -24.83 -0.12
C PRO A 122 -33.45 -24.41 -0.83
N ASN A 123 -33.16 -23.11 -0.88
CA ASN A 123 -31.91 -22.57 -1.43
C ASN A 123 -30.73 -22.66 -0.44
N ILE A 124 -30.96 -22.96 0.84
CA ILE A 124 -29.89 -23.20 1.81
C ILE A 124 -29.40 -24.63 1.62
N LYS A 125 -28.12 -24.80 1.30
CA LYS A 125 -27.51 -26.09 0.99
C LYS A 125 -26.57 -26.59 2.09
N LEU A 126 -26.07 -25.68 2.93
CA LEU A 126 -25.23 -25.97 4.08
C LEU A 126 -25.55 -25.01 5.21
N VAL A 127 -25.74 -25.55 6.42
CA VAL A 127 -25.77 -24.78 7.66
C VAL A 127 -24.58 -25.15 8.53
N HIS A 128 -24.10 -24.20 9.34
CA HIS A 128 -23.07 -24.48 10.33
C HIS A 128 -23.26 -23.63 11.59
N SER A 129 -22.98 -24.22 12.75
CA SER A 129 -23.11 -23.58 14.06
C SER A 129 -21.79 -23.02 14.58
N ASP A 130 -21.85 -22.27 15.68
CA ASP A 130 -20.67 -21.95 16.48
C ASP A 130 -20.32 -23.12 17.41
N ALA A 131 -19.11 -23.11 17.96
CA ALA A 131 -18.64 -24.12 18.89
C ALA A 131 -18.05 -23.50 20.15
N ARG A 132 -18.27 -24.17 21.29
CA ARG A 132 -17.68 -23.84 22.59
C ARG A 132 -16.33 -24.54 22.66
N ILE A 133 -15.28 -23.88 23.15
CA ILE A 133 -13.98 -24.55 23.30
C ILE A 133 -13.87 -25.12 24.71
N ILE A 134 -13.57 -26.40 24.84
CA ILE A 134 -13.32 -27.11 26.10
C ILE A 134 -11.91 -27.73 26.11
N ASP A 135 -11.33 -27.92 27.30
CA ASP A 135 -10.07 -28.65 27.47
C ASP A 135 -10.29 -30.17 27.59
N SER A 136 -9.20 -30.93 27.77
CA SER A 136 -9.24 -32.39 27.93
C SER A 136 -10.05 -32.86 29.14
N ASN A 137 -10.27 -32.00 30.15
CA ASN A 137 -11.05 -32.29 31.36
C ASN A 137 -12.49 -31.74 31.27
N ASN A 138 -12.98 -31.45 30.07
CA ASN A 138 -14.29 -30.84 29.81
C ASN A 138 -14.48 -29.44 30.42
N LYS A 139 -13.40 -28.78 30.83
CA LYS A 139 -13.48 -27.42 31.37
C LYS A 139 -13.55 -26.42 30.23
N ARG A 140 -14.49 -25.48 30.33
CA ARG A 140 -14.70 -24.43 29.35
C ARG A 140 -13.48 -23.50 29.26
N ILE A 141 -12.93 -23.38 28.06
CA ILE A 141 -11.89 -22.41 27.68
C ILE A 141 -12.54 -21.14 27.11
N SER A 142 -13.59 -21.29 26.30
CA SER A 142 -14.29 -20.16 25.63
C SER A 142 -15.71 -20.52 25.22
N GLU A 143 -16.60 -19.54 25.25
CA GLU A 143 -18.01 -19.69 24.84
C GLU A 143 -18.23 -19.67 23.32
N SER A 144 -17.24 -19.23 22.54
CA SER A 144 -17.37 -19.12 21.07
C SER A 144 -16.03 -19.27 20.35
N LEU A 145 -15.99 -20.20 19.39
CA LEU A 145 -14.89 -20.40 18.45
C LEU A 145 -14.84 -19.23 17.46
N TRP A 146 -16.00 -18.78 16.97
CA TRP A 146 -16.08 -17.65 16.04
C TRP A 146 -15.50 -16.36 16.64
N GLN A 147 -15.72 -16.10 17.93
CA GLN A 147 -15.17 -14.93 18.61
C GLN A 147 -13.65 -15.04 18.80
N ILE A 148 -13.15 -16.20 19.26
CA ILE A 148 -11.71 -16.42 19.46
C ILE A 148 -10.94 -16.26 18.15
N GLU A 149 -11.46 -16.86 17.09
CA GLU A 149 -10.83 -16.78 15.78
C GLU A 149 -11.15 -15.48 15.05
N LYS A 150 -12.09 -14.65 15.54
CA LYS A 150 -12.56 -13.44 14.84
C LYS A 150 -13.07 -13.75 13.43
N ARG A 151 -13.92 -14.77 13.31
CA ARG A 151 -14.55 -15.17 12.04
C ARG A 151 -15.58 -14.13 11.61
N ARG A 152 -15.68 -13.96 10.28
CA ARG A 152 -16.66 -13.09 9.62
C ARG A 152 -17.63 -13.98 8.85
N ILE A 153 -18.57 -14.54 9.59
CA ILE A 153 -19.57 -15.51 9.12
C ILE A 153 -20.52 -14.93 8.06
N ASP A 154 -20.52 -13.60 7.89
CA ASP A 154 -21.22 -12.89 6.81
C ASP A 154 -20.50 -12.96 5.45
N LEU A 155 -19.31 -13.54 5.39
CA LEU A 155 -18.48 -13.62 4.18
C LEU A 155 -18.49 -15.02 3.57
N ASP A 156 -19.61 -15.42 3.00
CA ASP A 156 -19.89 -16.75 2.43
C ASP A 156 -19.65 -16.86 0.92
N SER A 157 -19.10 -15.83 0.26
CA SER A 157 -18.82 -15.87 -1.19
C SER A 157 -17.64 -16.81 -1.52
N PRO A 158 -17.60 -17.42 -2.73
CA PRO A 158 -16.51 -18.33 -3.11
C PRO A 158 -15.11 -17.74 -2.90
N VAL A 159 -14.94 -16.46 -3.27
CA VAL A 159 -13.67 -15.72 -3.11
C VAL A 159 -13.31 -15.55 -1.64
N SER A 160 -14.31 -15.26 -0.79
CA SER A 160 -14.10 -15.08 0.65
C SER A 160 -13.73 -16.40 1.32
N LEU A 161 -14.40 -17.50 0.94
CA LEU A 161 -14.12 -18.84 1.45
C LEU A 161 -12.72 -19.34 1.08
N ILE A 162 -12.29 -19.17 -0.19
CA ILE A 162 -10.90 -19.49 -0.62
C ILE A 162 -9.90 -18.67 0.18
N TYR A 163 -10.23 -17.41 0.49
CA TYR A 163 -9.36 -16.56 1.28
C TYR A 163 -9.30 -16.99 2.75
N ARG A 164 -10.46 -17.34 3.32
CA ARG A 164 -10.62 -17.71 4.72
C ARG A 164 -11.86 -18.58 4.88
N ASN A 165 -11.66 -19.85 5.23
CA ASN A 165 -12.75 -20.72 5.61
C ASN A 165 -13.45 -20.19 6.88
N ILE A 166 -14.77 -20.10 6.84
CA ILE A 166 -15.61 -19.71 7.98
C ILE A 166 -16.36 -20.89 8.60
N VAL A 167 -16.41 -22.02 7.88
CA VAL A 167 -17.12 -23.24 8.24
C VAL A 167 -16.16 -24.18 8.98
N THR A 168 -16.63 -24.82 10.05
CA THR A 168 -15.90 -25.89 10.74
C THR A 168 -16.63 -27.20 10.54
N GLY A 169 -15.95 -28.24 10.06
CA GLY A 169 -16.53 -29.55 9.69
C GLY A 169 -17.54 -30.10 10.69
N CYS A 170 -17.13 -30.33 11.94
CA CYS A 170 -17.98 -30.92 12.98
C CYS A 170 -19.23 -30.09 13.34
N THR A 171 -19.30 -28.83 12.92
CA THR A 171 -20.45 -27.93 13.17
C THR A 171 -21.50 -27.96 12.05
N THR A 172 -21.26 -28.71 10.97
CA THR A 172 -22.05 -28.64 9.73
C THR A 172 -23.23 -29.61 9.69
N LEU A 173 -24.27 -29.20 8.94
CA LEU A 173 -25.29 -30.06 8.36
C LEU A 173 -25.59 -29.55 6.94
N PHE A 174 -25.68 -30.44 5.96
CA PHE A 174 -25.89 -30.08 4.56
C PHE A 174 -26.82 -31.06 3.84
N CYS A 175 -27.43 -30.64 2.72
CA CYS A 175 -28.34 -31.50 1.97
C CYS A 175 -27.61 -32.56 1.12
N THR A 176 -28.28 -33.67 0.87
CA THR A 176 -27.78 -34.77 0.01
C THR A 176 -27.43 -34.28 -1.40
N GLU A 177 -28.15 -33.29 -1.95
CA GLU A 177 -27.82 -32.65 -3.23
C GLU A 177 -26.40 -32.06 -3.24
N LEU A 178 -25.97 -31.43 -2.13
CA LEU A 178 -24.60 -30.90 -2.00
C LEU A 178 -23.56 -32.03 -2.05
N ALA A 179 -23.85 -33.18 -1.42
CA ALA A 179 -22.95 -34.32 -1.43
C ALA A 179 -22.69 -34.82 -2.87
N HIS A 180 -23.73 -34.90 -3.69
CA HIS A 180 -23.61 -35.31 -5.09
C HIS A 180 -22.77 -34.34 -5.93
N VAL A 181 -22.80 -33.04 -5.62
CA VAL A 181 -21.96 -32.03 -6.28
C VAL A 181 -20.50 -32.10 -5.80
N ALA A 182 -20.30 -32.34 -4.51
CA ALA A 182 -18.98 -32.35 -3.90
C ALA A 182 -18.17 -33.61 -4.24
N LEU A 183 -18.83 -34.73 -4.56
CA LEU A 183 -18.19 -36.01 -4.85
C LEU A 183 -17.85 -36.20 -6.35
N PRO A 184 -16.71 -36.83 -6.68
CA PRO A 184 -15.60 -37.16 -5.79
C PRO A 184 -14.85 -35.91 -5.32
N PHE A 185 -14.25 -35.97 -4.13
CA PHE A 185 -13.45 -34.85 -3.62
C PHE A 185 -12.19 -34.67 -4.49
N PRO A 186 -11.69 -33.43 -4.65
CA PRO A 186 -10.46 -33.17 -5.39
C PRO A 186 -9.26 -33.93 -4.82
N VAL A 187 -8.44 -34.49 -5.71
CA VAL A 187 -7.21 -35.19 -5.35
C VAL A 187 -6.23 -34.21 -4.71
N GLN A 188 -5.74 -34.57 -3.51
CA GLN A 188 -4.73 -33.78 -2.80
C GLN A 188 -3.32 -34.39 -2.95
N GLY A 189 -2.28 -33.61 -2.62
CA GLY A 189 -0.91 -34.13 -2.62
C GLY A 189 -0.60 -34.96 -1.36
N LYS A 190 0.67 -35.34 -1.16
CA LYS A 190 1.11 -36.06 0.05
C LYS A 190 0.77 -35.35 1.38
N LYS A 191 0.60 -34.04 1.36
CA LYS A 191 0.06 -33.24 2.47
C LYS A 191 -1.33 -32.73 2.08
N VAL A 192 -2.26 -32.77 3.03
CA VAL A 192 -3.58 -32.13 2.92
C VAL A 192 -3.37 -30.63 2.78
N GLY A 193 -3.78 -30.06 1.65
CA GLY A 193 -3.74 -28.63 1.39
C GLY A 193 -4.94 -27.91 2.01
N PHE A 194 -6.12 -28.50 1.94
CA PHE A 194 -7.35 -27.94 2.51
C PHE A 194 -8.24 -29.03 3.08
N HIS A 195 -9.09 -28.66 4.04
CA HIS A 195 -9.99 -29.59 4.71
C HIS A 195 -11.33 -29.70 3.98
N HIS A 196 -12.08 -30.74 4.33
CA HIS A 196 -13.34 -31.13 3.68
C HIS A 196 -14.43 -30.07 3.84
N ASP A 197 -14.41 -29.34 4.95
CA ASP A 197 -15.36 -28.29 5.29
C ASP A 197 -15.28 -27.10 4.33
N LEU A 198 -14.08 -26.65 3.97
CA LEU A 198 -13.89 -25.62 2.95
C LEU A 198 -14.38 -26.11 1.58
N TRP A 199 -14.12 -27.36 1.22
CA TRP A 199 -14.56 -27.93 -0.05
C TRP A 199 -16.10 -27.96 -0.16
N LEU A 200 -16.76 -28.48 0.87
CA LEU A 200 -18.22 -28.54 0.95
C LEU A 200 -18.84 -27.14 0.95
N ALA A 201 -18.26 -26.19 1.67
CA ALA A 201 -18.69 -24.79 1.65
C ALA A 201 -18.62 -24.21 0.23
N LEU A 202 -17.50 -24.40 -0.47
CA LEU A 202 -17.36 -23.94 -1.85
C LEU A 202 -18.40 -24.59 -2.77
N CYS A 203 -18.57 -25.91 -2.72
CA CYS A 203 -19.61 -26.60 -3.48
C CYS A 203 -21.01 -26.04 -3.18
N ALA A 204 -21.32 -25.71 -1.92
CA ALA A 204 -22.63 -25.15 -1.54
C ALA A 204 -22.91 -23.84 -2.26
N THR A 205 -21.90 -22.97 -2.41
CA THR A 205 -22.05 -21.70 -3.15
C THR A 205 -22.37 -21.87 -4.63
N THR A 206 -22.13 -23.05 -5.22
CA THR A 206 -22.43 -23.30 -6.64
C THR A 206 -23.89 -23.67 -6.91
N ILE A 207 -24.59 -24.18 -5.89
CA ILE A 207 -25.96 -24.70 -6.00
C ILE A 207 -26.95 -24.04 -5.04
N GLY A 208 -26.48 -23.16 -4.16
CA GLY A 208 -27.32 -22.37 -3.27
C GLY A 208 -26.50 -21.56 -2.26
N LYS A 209 -26.97 -21.52 -1.01
CA LYS A 209 -26.43 -20.66 0.05
C LYS A 209 -25.92 -21.43 1.25
N ILE A 210 -24.96 -20.82 1.93
CA ILE A 210 -24.50 -21.22 3.26
C ILE A 210 -25.25 -20.36 4.28
N LYS A 211 -25.70 -20.94 5.39
CA LYS A 211 -26.32 -20.17 6.47
C LYS A 211 -25.65 -20.45 7.82
N PRO A 212 -25.09 -19.43 8.49
CA PRO A 212 -24.58 -19.58 9.85
C PRO A 212 -25.74 -19.64 10.86
N VAL A 213 -25.62 -20.51 11.86
CA VAL A 213 -26.56 -20.66 12.98
C VAL A 213 -25.88 -20.13 14.24
N HIS A 214 -26.40 -19.04 14.80
CA HIS A 214 -25.80 -18.32 15.93
C HIS A 214 -26.02 -18.98 17.30
N SER A 215 -25.93 -20.31 17.33
CA SER A 215 -26.02 -21.13 18.54
C SER A 215 -24.75 -21.94 18.69
N THR A 216 -24.28 -22.09 19.92
CA THR A 216 -23.10 -22.90 20.24
C THR A 216 -23.54 -24.35 20.44
N LEU A 217 -23.48 -25.17 19.39
CA LEU A 217 -24.10 -26.52 19.39
C LEU A 217 -23.08 -27.68 19.50
N VAL A 218 -21.79 -27.36 19.56
CA VAL A 218 -20.70 -28.33 19.72
C VAL A 218 -19.74 -27.83 20.80
N ASN A 219 -19.38 -28.69 21.73
CA ASN A 219 -18.25 -28.49 22.63
C ASN A 219 -17.00 -29.07 21.97
N TYR A 220 -16.26 -28.20 21.31
CA TYR A 220 -15.03 -28.47 20.59
C TYR A 220 -13.86 -28.71 21.55
N ARG A 221 -13.30 -29.91 21.56
CA ARG A 221 -12.23 -30.29 22.51
C ARG A 221 -10.85 -29.94 21.98
N GLU A 222 -10.10 -29.12 22.72
CA GLU A 222 -8.71 -28.78 22.41
C GLU A 222 -7.75 -29.69 23.21
N HIS A 223 -7.01 -30.57 22.51
CA HIS A 223 -5.97 -31.43 23.09
C HIS A 223 -4.74 -31.58 22.18
N GLY A 224 -3.68 -32.25 22.68
CA GLY A 224 -2.39 -32.34 21.98
C GLY A 224 -2.37 -33.20 20.71
N HIS A 225 -3.49 -33.85 20.36
CA HIS A 225 -3.60 -34.79 19.23
C HIS A 225 -4.62 -34.36 18.17
N ASN A 226 -5.20 -33.15 18.25
CA ASN A 226 -6.11 -32.64 17.23
C ASN A 226 -5.40 -32.52 15.87
N VAL A 227 -6.08 -32.89 14.79
CA VAL A 227 -5.58 -32.70 13.42
C VAL A 227 -5.47 -31.22 13.06
N VAL A 228 -6.40 -30.40 13.55
CA VAL A 228 -6.42 -28.93 13.47
C VAL A 228 -6.92 -28.40 14.80
N GLY A 229 -6.27 -27.39 15.40
CA GLY A 229 -6.71 -26.76 16.67
C GLY A 229 -7.15 -25.29 16.49
N PRO A 230 -7.79 -24.68 17.50
CA PRO A 230 -8.34 -23.33 17.40
C PRO A 230 -7.25 -22.27 17.22
N SER A 231 -7.37 -21.46 16.17
CA SER A 231 -6.31 -20.51 15.80
C SER A 231 -6.47 -19.15 16.46
N ARG A 232 -5.81 -18.95 17.61
CA ARG A 232 -5.86 -17.72 18.41
C ARG A 232 -5.19 -16.49 17.76
N THR A 233 -4.54 -16.64 16.61
CA THR A 233 -3.78 -15.57 15.94
C THR A 233 -4.41 -15.06 14.63
N GLN A 234 -5.54 -15.58 14.17
CA GLN A 234 -6.06 -15.28 12.83
C GLN A 234 -7.14 -14.19 12.79
N GLY A 235 -6.76 -12.94 13.08
CA GLY A 235 -7.57 -11.80 12.64
C GLY A 235 -7.39 -11.51 11.15
N LEU A 236 -8.43 -11.00 10.47
CA LEU A 236 -8.34 -10.39 9.13
C LEU A 236 -7.52 -9.08 9.23
N ASP A 237 -6.19 -9.24 9.32
CA ASP A 237 -5.24 -8.12 9.38
C ASP A 237 -4.59 -7.95 8.00
N ILE A 238 -5.08 -6.97 7.25
CA ILE A 238 -4.56 -6.55 5.93
C ILE A 238 -3.05 -6.24 5.99
N PHE A 239 -2.49 -5.91 7.15
CA PHE A 239 -1.05 -5.71 7.29
C PHE A 239 -0.25 -7.03 7.34
N ARG A 240 -0.86 -8.16 7.72
CA ARG A 240 -0.24 -9.48 7.58
C ARG A 240 -0.21 -9.93 6.11
N PHE A 241 -1.21 -9.55 5.31
CA PHE A 241 -1.21 -9.73 3.85
C PHE A 241 0.02 -9.07 3.18
N LEU A 242 0.47 -7.92 3.70
CA LEU A 242 1.70 -7.26 3.24
C LEU A 242 2.99 -7.87 3.80
N LYS A 243 2.91 -8.63 4.90
CA LYS A 243 4.05 -9.22 5.62
C LYS A 243 4.32 -10.69 5.23
N LEU A 244 3.34 -11.36 4.63
CA LEU A 244 3.41 -12.73 4.09
C LEU A 244 4.17 -12.83 2.75
N SER A 245 4.73 -11.73 2.24
CA SER A 245 5.53 -11.70 1.01
C SER A 245 6.99 -12.12 1.20
N SER A 246 7.44 -12.38 2.44
CA SER A 246 8.84 -12.76 2.70
C SER A 246 9.04 -14.09 3.44
N GLU A 247 8.02 -14.69 4.05
CA GLU A 247 8.13 -16.00 4.70
C GLU A 247 6.82 -16.79 4.53
N VAL A 248 6.97 -18.08 4.21
CA VAL A 248 5.96 -19.14 4.01
C VAL A 248 5.33 -19.22 2.60
N ALA A 249 5.89 -20.11 1.76
CA ALA A 249 5.34 -20.51 0.46
C ALA A 249 4.17 -21.52 0.57
N GLU A 250 4.01 -22.24 1.68
CA GLU A 250 2.96 -23.27 1.86
C GLU A 250 1.49 -22.74 1.80
N PRO A 251 1.13 -21.55 2.35
CA PRO A 251 -0.23 -21.01 2.29
C PRO A 251 -0.74 -20.69 0.88
N TYR A 252 0.14 -20.53 -0.10
CA TYR A 252 -0.27 -20.19 -1.47
C TYR A 252 -0.59 -21.44 -2.29
N PHE A 253 0.17 -22.53 -2.11
CA PHE A 253 -0.04 -23.78 -2.84
C PHE A 253 -1.41 -24.43 -2.53
N TYR A 254 -1.89 -24.34 -1.29
CA TYR A 254 -3.21 -24.90 -0.99
C TYR A 254 -4.36 -24.14 -1.64
N ARG A 255 -4.26 -22.81 -1.71
CA ARG A 255 -5.27 -21.93 -2.31
C ARG A 255 -5.40 -22.15 -3.81
N ILE A 256 -4.28 -22.46 -4.46
CA ILE A 256 -4.25 -22.82 -5.89
C ILE A 256 -4.98 -24.14 -6.11
N LYS A 257 -4.68 -25.20 -5.34
CA LYS A 257 -5.31 -26.52 -5.50
C LYS A 257 -6.82 -26.51 -5.26
N VAL A 258 -7.29 -25.82 -4.22
CA VAL A 258 -8.75 -25.72 -3.96
C VAL A 258 -9.45 -24.91 -5.06
N ALA A 259 -8.81 -23.85 -5.57
CA ALA A 259 -9.36 -23.05 -6.65
C ALA A 259 -9.39 -23.81 -8.00
N GLU A 260 -8.38 -24.64 -8.30
CA GLU A 260 -8.37 -25.54 -9.46
C GLU A 260 -9.50 -26.58 -9.38
N GLY A 261 -9.70 -27.19 -8.21
CA GLY A 261 -10.83 -28.09 -7.96
C GLY A 261 -12.17 -27.39 -8.16
N PHE A 262 -12.33 -26.20 -7.58
CA PHE A 262 -13.54 -25.40 -7.69
C PHE A 262 -13.82 -24.93 -9.13
N HIS A 263 -12.78 -24.58 -9.89
CA HIS A 263 -12.90 -24.17 -11.29
C HIS A 263 -13.54 -25.26 -12.17
N ARG A 264 -13.30 -26.54 -11.86
CA ARG A 264 -13.86 -27.68 -12.60
C ARG A 264 -15.37 -27.83 -12.39
N ILE A 265 -15.88 -27.53 -11.19
CA ILE A 265 -17.30 -27.69 -10.84
C ILE A 265 -18.14 -26.41 -11.02
N CYS A 266 -17.51 -25.23 -11.00
CA CYS A 266 -18.20 -23.97 -11.23
C CYS A 266 -18.77 -23.92 -12.66
N LYS A 267 -20.02 -23.49 -12.85
CA LYS A 267 -20.65 -23.32 -14.17
C LYS A 267 -20.66 -21.85 -14.65
N SER A 268 -20.44 -20.89 -13.75
CA SER A 268 -20.48 -19.45 -14.04
C SER A 268 -19.24 -18.97 -14.80
N SER A 269 -19.45 -18.43 -16.02
CA SER A 269 -18.37 -17.85 -16.85
C SER A 269 -17.66 -16.67 -16.18
N LYS A 270 -18.39 -15.88 -15.38
CA LYS A 270 -17.86 -14.72 -14.63
C LYS A 270 -16.94 -15.15 -13.48
N GLU A 271 -17.29 -16.20 -12.76
CA GLU A 271 -16.48 -16.75 -11.66
C GLU A 271 -15.30 -17.57 -12.18
N LYS A 272 -15.49 -18.31 -13.29
CA LYS A 272 -14.38 -18.95 -14.03
C LYS A 272 -13.36 -17.93 -14.53
N LEU A 273 -13.81 -16.81 -15.09
CA LEU A 273 -12.94 -15.71 -15.51
C LEU A 273 -12.22 -15.09 -14.30
N LEU A 274 -12.89 -14.93 -13.17
CA LEU A 274 -12.31 -14.37 -11.94
C LEU A 274 -11.21 -15.28 -11.37
N ILE A 275 -11.47 -16.58 -11.27
CA ILE A 275 -10.48 -17.58 -10.82
C ILE A 275 -9.36 -17.69 -11.86
N GLY A 276 -9.69 -17.70 -13.16
CA GLY A 276 -8.71 -17.67 -14.23
C GLY A 276 -7.82 -16.42 -14.20
N LEU A 277 -8.35 -15.22 -13.94
CA LEU A 277 -7.56 -13.98 -13.87
C LEU A 277 -6.75 -13.88 -12.58
N LEU A 278 -7.21 -14.47 -11.48
CA LEU A 278 -6.44 -14.55 -10.23
C LEU A 278 -5.22 -15.47 -10.36
N PHE A 279 -5.25 -16.48 -11.26
CA PHE A 279 -4.29 -17.59 -11.23
C PHE A 279 -3.61 -17.97 -12.57
N ASN A 280 -4.17 -17.71 -13.76
CA ASN A 280 -3.58 -18.10 -15.06
C ASN A 280 -2.45 -17.19 -15.57
N ARG A 281 -1.95 -16.26 -14.77
CA ARG A 281 -0.72 -15.51 -15.10
C ARG A 281 0.15 -15.34 -13.86
N PHE A 282 1.20 -16.16 -13.83
CA PHE A 282 2.54 -15.94 -13.26
C PHE A 282 2.96 -16.60 -11.93
N PRO A 283 4.24 -17.03 -11.83
CA PRO A 283 5.02 -17.11 -10.59
C PRO A 283 5.58 -15.75 -10.11
N THR A 284 5.11 -14.62 -10.63
CA THR A 284 5.58 -13.25 -10.32
C THR A 284 4.41 -12.26 -10.44
N PHE A 285 4.29 -11.31 -9.52
CA PHE A 285 3.25 -10.26 -9.43
C PHE A 285 2.01 -10.56 -8.57
N GLY A 286 2.13 -10.33 -7.25
CA GLY A 286 0.99 -10.19 -6.33
C GLY A 286 0.17 -8.89 -6.45
N VAL A 287 0.54 -7.98 -7.37
CA VAL A 287 -0.10 -6.65 -7.51
C VAL A 287 -1.23 -6.67 -8.54
N PHE A 288 -1.12 -7.45 -9.62
CA PHE A 288 -2.14 -7.50 -10.68
C PHE A 288 -3.40 -8.26 -10.22
N SER A 289 -3.22 -9.38 -9.51
CA SER A 289 -4.32 -10.14 -8.90
C SER A 289 -5.08 -9.32 -7.85
N PHE A 290 -4.40 -8.41 -7.13
CA PHE A 290 -5.02 -7.44 -6.24
C PHE A 290 -5.92 -6.47 -7.00
N PHE A 291 -5.49 -5.97 -8.16
CA PHE A 291 -6.28 -5.00 -8.94
C PHE A 291 -7.48 -5.63 -9.65
N VAL A 292 -7.38 -6.89 -10.11
CA VAL A 292 -8.54 -7.61 -10.66
C VAL A 292 -9.56 -7.94 -9.56
N ALA A 293 -9.08 -8.38 -8.38
CA ALA A 293 -9.95 -8.57 -7.22
C ALA A 293 -10.61 -7.25 -6.79
N PHE A 294 -9.85 -6.15 -6.73
CA PHE A 294 -10.32 -4.82 -6.37
C PHE A 294 -11.33 -4.25 -7.38
N TYR A 295 -11.09 -4.43 -8.69
CA TYR A 295 -12.00 -4.06 -9.77
C TYR A 295 -13.37 -4.74 -9.60
N TYR A 296 -13.39 -6.06 -9.33
CA TYR A 296 -14.65 -6.77 -9.13
C TYR A 296 -15.29 -6.50 -7.75
N LEU A 297 -14.51 -6.28 -6.70
CA LEU A 297 -14.97 -5.81 -5.39
C LEU A 297 -15.70 -4.45 -5.47
N CYS A 298 -15.28 -3.57 -6.39
CA CYS A 298 -15.96 -2.31 -6.68
C CYS A 298 -17.22 -2.51 -7.55
N SER A 299 -17.29 -3.57 -8.36
CA SER A 299 -18.41 -3.83 -9.28
C SER A 299 -19.64 -4.51 -8.64
N SER A 300 -19.52 -5.05 -7.42
CA SER A 300 -20.65 -5.63 -6.69
C SER A 300 -21.24 -4.61 -5.71
N TYR A 301 -22.46 -4.14 -6.00
CA TYR A 301 -23.15 -3.04 -5.31
C TYR A 301 -23.26 -3.23 -3.78
N SER A 302 -23.38 -4.48 -3.31
CA SER A 302 -23.42 -4.82 -1.87
C SER A 302 -22.04 -4.75 -1.20
N TYR A 303 -20.97 -5.11 -1.92
CA TYR A 303 -19.58 -5.05 -1.44
C TYR A 303 -19.07 -3.62 -1.33
N PHE A 304 -19.38 -2.75 -2.30
CA PHE A 304 -19.02 -1.34 -2.23
C PHE A 304 -19.64 -0.68 -1.00
N ARG A 305 -20.91 -0.97 -0.68
CA ARG A 305 -21.60 -0.42 0.50
C ARG A 305 -21.03 -0.93 1.81
N THR A 306 -20.55 -2.17 1.85
CA THR A 306 -20.01 -2.80 3.07
C THR A 306 -18.53 -2.46 3.29
N ILE A 307 -17.74 -2.29 2.22
CA ILE A 307 -16.35 -1.81 2.28
C ILE A 307 -16.30 -0.32 2.48
N MET A 308 -17.16 0.47 1.83
CA MET A 308 -17.34 1.87 2.22
C MET A 308 -17.92 1.94 3.63
N GLY A 309 -18.82 1.05 4.04
CA GLY A 309 -19.32 0.99 5.41
C GLY A 309 -18.25 0.63 6.44
N MET A 310 -17.35 -0.30 6.13
CA MET A 310 -16.23 -0.71 7.00
C MET A 310 -15.04 0.24 6.93
N ALA A 311 -14.75 0.81 5.76
CA ALA A 311 -13.82 1.91 5.60
C ALA A 311 -14.37 3.08 6.41
N VAL A 312 -15.59 3.57 6.15
CA VAL A 312 -16.25 4.62 6.94
C VAL A 312 -16.33 4.28 8.43
N ARG A 313 -16.56 3.02 8.86
CA ARG A 313 -16.56 2.61 10.30
C ARG A 313 -15.17 2.49 10.92
N LYS A 314 -14.15 1.93 10.25
CA LYS A 314 -12.75 1.88 10.72
C LYS A 314 -12.03 3.21 10.56
N PHE A 315 -12.46 4.03 9.62
CA PHE A 315 -12.05 5.39 9.37
C PHE A 315 -12.74 6.31 10.38
N HIS A 316 -14.01 6.07 10.72
CA HIS A 316 -14.65 6.57 11.93
C HIS A 316 -13.82 6.17 13.15
N PHE A 317 -13.55 4.88 13.40
CA PHE A 317 -12.81 4.47 14.59
C PHE A 317 -11.37 5.01 14.61
N SER A 318 -10.62 5.01 13.50
CA SER A 318 -9.22 5.48 13.50
C SER A 318 -9.08 7.01 13.56
N ILE A 319 -10.12 7.76 13.14
CA ILE A 319 -10.19 9.22 13.26
C ILE A 319 -10.81 9.63 14.60
N LEU A 320 -11.90 8.98 15.04
CA LEU A 320 -12.62 9.26 16.28
C LEU A 320 -11.97 8.70 17.54
N THR A 321 -11.17 7.63 17.50
CA THR A 321 -10.48 7.17 18.72
C THR A 321 -9.49 8.23 19.23
N PRO A 322 -8.77 8.99 18.37
CA PRO A 322 -8.09 10.22 18.78
C PRO A 322 -9.02 11.39 19.15
N VAL A 323 -10.15 11.59 18.44
CA VAL A 323 -11.08 12.72 18.70
C VAL A 323 -11.81 12.59 20.05
N LEU A 324 -12.19 11.36 20.44
CA LEU A 324 -12.94 11.06 21.66
C LEU A 324 -12.04 10.85 22.90
N LEU A 325 -10.72 10.77 22.72
CA LEU A 325 -9.73 10.67 23.80
C LEU A 325 -9.01 11.99 24.09
N ILE A 326 -9.62 13.13 23.75
CA ILE A 326 -9.23 14.44 24.31
C ILE A 326 -9.88 14.58 25.70
N LYS A 327 -9.58 13.63 26.60
CA LYS A 327 -9.75 13.82 28.03
C LYS A 327 -8.42 14.31 28.57
N ASP A 328 -8.43 15.56 29.02
CA ASP A 328 -7.50 16.21 29.93
C ASP A 328 -6.13 15.49 30.07
N ARG A 329 -5.23 15.74 29.10
CA ARG A 329 -3.83 15.33 29.24
C ARG A 329 -2.98 16.57 29.38
N SER A 330 -2.58 16.80 30.63
CA SER A 330 -1.34 17.50 30.94
C SER A 330 -0.23 17.03 29.98
N TYR A 331 0.52 17.98 29.44
CA TYR A 331 1.64 17.79 28.53
C TYR A 331 2.60 16.72 29.09
N GLN A 332 2.44 15.47 28.67
CA GLN A 332 3.38 14.40 29.02
C GLN A 332 4.62 14.56 28.15
N LYS A 333 5.75 14.90 28.79
CA LYS A 333 7.11 14.91 28.22
C LYS A 333 7.40 13.59 27.50
N LYS A 334 7.13 13.53 26.19
CA LYS A 334 7.61 12.43 25.35
C LYS A 334 9.01 12.79 24.86
N GLU A 335 9.99 12.00 25.26
CA GLU A 335 11.36 12.12 24.75
C GLU A 335 11.38 12.04 23.23
N VAL A 336 11.94 13.10 22.65
CA VAL A 336 12.17 13.25 21.21
C VAL A 336 13.24 12.25 20.78
N ARG A 337 12.94 11.42 19.78
CA ARG A 337 13.90 10.46 19.20
C ARG A 337 14.51 11.03 17.92
N PRO A 338 15.73 11.58 17.95
CA PRO A 338 16.37 12.05 16.73
C PRO A 338 16.94 10.82 16.00
N ALA A 339 16.34 10.49 14.85
CA ALA A 339 17.10 10.07 13.66
C ALA A 339 18.02 8.82 13.71
N HIS A 340 17.66 7.76 14.43
CA HIS A 340 18.26 6.43 14.18
C HIS A 340 17.63 5.68 13.00
N LYS A 341 16.55 6.21 12.41
CA LYS A 341 15.80 5.60 11.29
C LYS A 341 15.81 6.47 10.03
N LEU A 342 16.95 7.02 9.63
CA LEU A 342 17.03 7.78 8.37
C LEU A 342 16.48 6.96 7.19
N ILE A 343 16.93 5.70 7.07
CA ILE A 343 16.47 4.78 6.03
C ILE A 343 14.96 4.56 6.10
N GLY A 344 14.40 4.33 7.30
CA GLY A 344 12.96 4.15 7.48
C GLY A 344 12.15 5.40 7.16
N ASN A 345 12.65 6.59 7.52
CA ASN A 345 11.97 7.86 7.27
C ASN A 345 12.01 8.23 5.77
N SER A 346 13.14 7.96 5.12
CA SER A 346 13.28 8.09 3.67
C SER A 346 12.38 7.08 2.94
N SER A 347 12.29 5.83 3.41
CA SER A 347 11.44 4.82 2.78
C SER A 347 9.95 5.16 2.88
N TYR A 348 9.46 5.65 4.03
CA TYR A 348 8.08 6.13 4.15
C TYR A 348 7.80 7.29 3.18
N THR A 349 8.75 8.20 3.04
CA THR A 349 8.65 9.32 2.11
C THR A 349 8.61 8.86 0.66
N LEU A 350 9.49 7.92 0.30
CA LEU A 350 9.55 7.36 -1.05
C LEU A 350 8.25 6.62 -1.39
N MET A 351 7.75 5.76 -0.49
CA MET A 351 6.47 5.05 -0.68
C MET A 351 5.30 6.00 -0.89
N GLY A 352 5.24 7.09 -0.12
CA GLY A 352 4.20 8.11 -0.24
C GLY A 352 4.18 8.85 -1.58
N MET A 353 5.26 8.77 -2.37
CA MET A 353 5.35 9.38 -3.70
C MET A 353 5.27 8.33 -4.80
N PHE A 354 5.95 7.20 -4.64
CA PHE A 354 6.11 6.17 -5.66
C PHE A 354 4.78 5.48 -6.02
N LEU A 355 3.99 5.09 -5.01
CA LEU A 355 2.74 4.35 -5.26
C LEU A 355 1.69 5.20 -6.01
N PRO A 356 1.45 6.47 -5.64
CA PRO A 356 0.61 7.37 -6.44
C PRO A 356 1.09 7.52 -7.89
N SER A 357 2.41 7.62 -8.11
CA SER A 357 2.97 7.74 -9.46
C SER A 357 2.74 6.50 -10.33
N ILE A 358 2.77 5.29 -9.74
CA ILE A 358 2.38 4.06 -10.43
C ILE A 358 0.87 4.05 -10.70
N LEU A 359 0.07 4.40 -9.69
CA LEU A 359 -1.38 4.42 -9.82
C LEU A 359 -1.83 5.38 -10.92
N GLY A 360 -1.20 6.56 -11.02
CA GLY A 360 -1.45 7.51 -12.10
C GLY A 360 -1.20 6.89 -13.47
N LEU A 361 -0.07 6.20 -13.68
CA LEU A 361 0.23 5.52 -14.95
C LEU A 361 -0.82 4.48 -15.33
N LEU A 362 -1.37 3.77 -14.34
CA LEU A 362 -2.37 2.72 -14.58
C LEU A 362 -3.78 3.28 -14.82
N VAL A 363 -4.15 4.35 -14.11
CA VAL A 363 -5.52 4.89 -14.11
C VAL A 363 -5.75 5.90 -15.24
N ILE A 364 -4.73 6.69 -15.62
CA ILE A 364 -4.85 7.73 -16.65
C ILE A 364 -5.44 7.22 -17.98
N PRO A 365 -4.99 6.07 -18.55
CA PRO A 365 -5.58 5.56 -19.79
C PRO A 365 -7.08 5.27 -19.68
N SER A 366 -7.53 4.75 -18.52
CA SER A 366 -8.95 4.50 -18.28
C SER A 366 -9.75 5.79 -18.15
N LEU A 367 -9.17 6.83 -17.51
CA LEU A 367 -9.81 8.14 -17.40
C LEU A 367 -10.01 8.77 -18.77
N ILE A 368 -8.99 8.76 -19.63
CA ILE A 368 -9.07 9.30 -20.99
C ILE A 368 -10.15 8.55 -21.78
N LYS A 369 -10.17 7.21 -21.69
CA LYS A 369 -11.16 6.38 -22.40
C LYS A 369 -12.60 6.67 -21.96
N ASN A 370 -12.84 6.85 -20.67
CA ASN A 370 -14.20 6.99 -20.12
C ASN A 370 -14.72 8.43 -20.13
N MET A 371 -13.84 9.42 -19.95
CA MET A 371 -14.23 10.83 -19.87
C MET A 371 -14.07 11.59 -21.19
N GLY A 372 -13.29 11.05 -22.13
CA GLY A 372 -12.84 11.77 -23.32
C GLY A 372 -11.68 12.72 -23.04
N LEU A 373 -11.00 13.13 -24.12
CA LEU A 373 -9.79 13.96 -24.06
C LEU A 373 -10.03 15.34 -23.46
N SER A 374 -11.12 16.02 -23.83
CA SER A 374 -11.42 17.38 -23.38
C SER A 374 -11.73 17.45 -21.87
N SER A 375 -12.58 16.56 -21.36
CA SER A 375 -12.87 16.46 -19.92
C SER A 375 -11.62 16.08 -19.10
N PHE A 376 -10.78 15.19 -19.65
CA PHE A 376 -9.51 14.84 -19.02
C PHE A 376 -8.52 16.01 -19.00
N ALA A 377 -8.55 16.89 -20.01
CA ALA A 377 -7.73 18.10 -20.05
C ALA A 377 -8.09 19.05 -18.90
N VAL A 378 -9.37 19.24 -18.59
CA VAL A 378 -9.82 20.05 -17.43
C VAL A 378 -9.34 19.46 -16.10
N LEU A 379 -9.47 18.14 -15.92
CA LEU A 379 -8.97 17.45 -14.73
C LEU A 379 -7.44 17.57 -14.59
N SER A 380 -6.70 17.37 -15.68
CA SER A 380 -5.24 17.46 -15.72
C SER A 380 -4.76 18.89 -15.45
N PHE A 381 -5.44 19.88 -16.04
CA PHE A 381 -5.21 21.29 -15.76
C PHE A 381 -5.39 21.61 -14.27
N SER A 382 -6.44 21.07 -13.67
CA SER A 382 -6.71 21.24 -12.23
C SER A 382 -5.62 20.63 -11.34
N TRP A 383 -5.00 19.50 -11.72
CA TRP A 383 -3.84 18.95 -11.00
C TRP A 383 -2.62 19.87 -11.06
N VAL A 384 -2.34 20.45 -12.23
CA VAL A 384 -1.27 21.45 -12.39
C VAL A 384 -1.57 22.67 -11.52
N PHE A 385 -2.82 23.12 -11.53
CA PHE A 385 -3.27 24.27 -10.78
C PHE A 385 -3.16 24.08 -9.26
N VAL A 386 -3.56 22.90 -8.74
CA VAL A 386 -3.33 22.50 -7.33
C VAL A 386 -1.85 22.55 -6.97
N SER A 387 -0.98 22.11 -7.89
CA SER A 387 0.48 22.11 -7.66
C SER A 387 1.02 23.54 -7.53
N TYR A 388 0.46 24.52 -8.24
CA TYR A 388 0.81 25.93 -8.07
C TYR A 388 0.35 26.50 -6.73
N VAL A 389 -0.86 26.16 -6.31
CA VAL A 389 -1.39 26.60 -5.02
C VAL A 389 -0.53 26.12 -3.85
N MET A 390 0.04 24.92 -3.92
CA MET A 390 0.96 24.40 -2.91
C MET A 390 2.21 25.27 -2.71
N ILE A 391 2.65 26.04 -3.71
CA ILE A 391 3.81 26.94 -3.60
C ILE A 391 3.53 28.08 -2.62
N LEU A 392 2.26 28.50 -2.54
CA LEU A 392 1.80 29.60 -1.69
C LEU A 392 1.87 29.27 -0.20
N GLU A 393 2.24 28.05 0.16
CA GLU A 393 2.72 27.73 1.52
C GLU A 393 4.02 28.48 1.87
N LEU A 394 4.76 29.00 0.87
CA LEU A 394 6.03 29.72 0.99
C LEU A 394 7.07 28.98 1.86
N GLY A 395 7.10 27.65 1.77
CA GLY A 395 8.00 26.82 2.56
C GLY A 395 7.72 26.77 4.07
N ALA A 396 6.55 27.21 4.53
CA ALA A 396 6.17 27.22 5.95
C ALA A 396 6.35 25.85 6.63
N GLY A 397 5.98 24.75 5.96
CA GLY A 397 6.18 23.40 6.49
C GLY A 397 7.64 23.09 6.82
N LYS A 398 8.58 23.42 5.91
CA LYS A 398 10.03 23.24 6.14
C LYS A 398 10.57 24.16 7.23
N ALA A 399 10.10 25.40 7.29
CA ALA A 399 10.48 26.35 8.32
C ALA A 399 10.10 25.84 9.71
N ILE A 400 8.88 25.32 9.85
CA ILE A 400 8.41 24.70 11.10
C ILE A 400 9.23 23.46 11.44
N THR A 401 9.50 22.58 10.47
CA THR A 401 10.36 21.41 10.70
C THR A 401 11.74 21.81 11.23
N GLN A 402 12.39 22.78 10.58
CA GLN A 402 13.72 23.26 10.95
C GLN A 402 13.71 23.90 12.34
N SER A 403 12.80 24.83 12.58
CA SER A 403 12.78 25.63 13.80
C SER A 403 12.39 24.80 15.03
N ILE A 404 11.45 23.86 14.89
CA ILE A 404 11.13 22.91 15.96
C ILE A 404 12.33 21.98 16.23
N SER A 405 12.95 21.42 15.19
CA SER A 405 14.11 20.52 15.36
C SER A 405 15.29 21.20 16.04
N GLU A 406 15.52 22.49 15.73
CA GLU A 406 16.56 23.31 16.37
C GLU A 406 16.22 23.61 17.84
N ALA A 407 14.98 24.00 18.15
CA ALA A 407 14.53 24.23 19.51
C ALA A 407 14.67 22.99 20.41
N LEU A 408 14.32 21.82 19.87
CA LEU A 408 14.46 20.53 20.54
C LEU A 408 15.93 20.20 20.83
N SER A 409 16.85 20.57 19.95
CA SER A 409 18.30 20.39 20.15
C SER A 409 18.84 21.23 21.31
N GLN A 410 18.32 22.44 21.49
CA GLN A 410 18.70 23.37 22.56
C GLN A 410 17.99 23.13 23.91
N LYS A 411 17.14 22.10 24.02
CA LYS A 411 16.28 21.82 25.19
C LYS A 411 15.40 23.01 25.62
N LYS A 412 15.12 23.95 24.72
CA LYS A 412 14.23 25.10 24.98
C LYS A 412 12.77 24.71 24.69
N GLU A 413 12.19 23.90 25.58
CA GLU A 413 10.82 23.36 25.39
C GLU A 413 9.72 24.44 25.45
N LYS A 414 9.97 25.62 26.04
CA LYS A 414 9.04 26.77 26.08
C LYS A 414 8.78 27.45 24.71
N SER A 415 9.32 26.94 23.61
CA SER A 415 9.38 27.65 22.33
C SER A 415 8.42 27.15 21.24
N LEU A 416 7.35 26.41 21.54
CA LEU A 416 6.36 26.00 20.51
C LEU A 416 5.14 26.92 20.44
N GLU A 417 5.04 27.91 21.34
CA GLU A 417 3.91 28.85 21.43
C GLU A 417 3.73 29.68 20.15
N TRP A 418 4.82 29.99 19.42
CA TRP A 418 4.75 30.80 18.20
C TRP A 418 4.18 30.04 16.99
N VAL A 419 4.08 28.70 17.04
CA VAL A 419 3.55 27.90 15.92
C VAL A 419 2.09 28.28 15.63
N GLY A 420 1.30 28.59 16.66
CA GLY A 420 -0.07 29.08 16.50
C GLY A 420 -0.13 30.43 15.79
N SER A 421 0.75 31.37 16.13
CA SER A 421 0.84 32.67 15.45
C SER A 421 1.32 32.54 14.00
N ALA A 422 2.27 31.66 13.72
CA ALA A 422 2.72 31.38 12.34
C ALA A 422 1.59 30.76 11.49
N LEU A 423 0.81 29.86 12.07
CA LEU A 423 -0.39 29.28 11.45
C LEU A 423 -1.43 30.36 11.13
N LEU A 424 -1.71 31.27 12.05
CA LEU A 424 -2.69 32.34 11.84
C LEU A 424 -2.27 33.29 10.71
N ILE A 425 -1.00 33.69 10.64
CA ILE A 425 -0.47 34.50 9.55
C ILE A 425 -0.63 33.76 8.20
N LEU A 426 -0.29 32.47 8.16
CA LEU A 426 -0.44 31.66 6.95
C LEU A 426 -1.91 31.53 6.53
N LEU A 427 -2.84 31.37 7.47
CA LEU A 427 -4.28 31.34 7.21
C LEU A 427 -4.75 32.68 6.63
N SER A 428 -4.31 33.82 7.18
CA SER A 428 -4.68 35.15 6.69
C SER A 428 -4.17 35.40 5.27
N ILE A 429 -2.90 35.10 4.98
CA ILE A 429 -2.33 35.25 3.64
C ILE A 429 -3.09 34.36 2.64
N ASN A 430 -3.33 33.10 3.00
CA ASN A 430 -4.03 32.18 2.10
C ASN A 430 -5.50 32.57 1.88
N ALA A 431 -6.19 33.11 2.89
CA ALA A 431 -7.57 33.58 2.73
C ALA A 431 -7.68 34.73 1.73
N VAL A 432 -6.77 35.70 1.79
CA VAL A 432 -6.72 36.82 0.83
C VAL A 432 -6.46 36.31 -0.59
N VAL A 433 -5.43 35.46 -0.76
CA VAL A 433 -5.08 34.95 -2.09
C VAL A 433 -6.15 34.01 -2.65
N SER A 434 -6.80 33.20 -1.79
CA SER A 434 -7.95 32.38 -2.13
C SER A 434 -9.13 33.23 -2.64
N GLY A 435 -9.47 34.31 -1.94
CA GLY A 435 -10.53 35.23 -2.34
C GLY A 435 -10.24 35.92 -3.67
N LEU A 436 -9.02 36.40 -3.88
CA LEU A 436 -8.59 36.99 -5.15
C LEU A 436 -8.68 35.97 -6.29
N LEU A 437 -8.17 34.75 -6.07
CA LEU A 437 -8.20 33.71 -7.08
C LEU A 437 -9.63 33.28 -7.44
N TYR A 438 -10.52 33.17 -6.45
CA TYR A 438 -11.93 32.87 -6.67
C TYR A 438 -12.62 33.99 -7.47
N TYR A 439 -12.37 35.25 -7.12
CA TYR A 439 -12.96 36.42 -7.79
C TYR A 439 -12.49 36.57 -9.24
N PHE A 440 -11.18 36.40 -9.49
CA PHE A 440 -10.60 36.52 -10.82
C PHE A 440 -10.68 35.25 -11.67
N SER A 441 -11.23 34.14 -11.13
CA SER A 441 -11.33 32.88 -11.88
C SER A 441 -12.05 32.99 -13.23
N PRO A 442 -13.14 33.78 -13.39
CA PRO A 442 -13.79 33.92 -14.70
C PRO A 442 -12.86 34.61 -15.70
N TYR A 443 -12.21 35.71 -15.31
CA TYR A 443 -11.24 36.41 -16.16
C TYR A 443 -10.08 35.50 -16.57
N LEU A 444 -9.57 34.68 -15.65
CA LEU A 444 -8.50 33.73 -15.95
C LEU A 444 -8.95 32.70 -17.00
N VAL A 445 -10.16 32.16 -16.90
CA VAL A 445 -10.70 31.20 -17.86
C VAL A 445 -10.97 31.83 -19.21
N ASP A 446 -11.59 33.01 -19.23
CA ASP A 446 -12.09 33.61 -20.48
C ASP A 446 -11.00 34.34 -21.27
N LYS A 447 -9.95 34.85 -20.61
CA LYS A 447 -8.96 35.75 -21.21
C LYS A 447 -7.52 35.26 -21.11
N VAL A 448 -7.19 34.39 -20.15
CA VAL A 448 -5.80 33.97 -19.89
C VAL A 448 -5.56 32.54 -20.34
N PHE A 449 -6.49 31.63 -20.07
CA PHE A 449 -6.35 30.22 -20.40
C PHE A 449 -7.03 29.88 -21.73
N GLN A 450 -6.37 29.06 -22.54
CA GLN A 450 -6.96 28.50 -23.76
C GLN A 450 -7.73 27.22 -23.39
N ILE A 451 -9.02 27.38 -23.06
CA ILE A 451 -9.88 26.27 -22.63
C ILE A 451 -10.62 25.67 -23.84
N PRO A 452 -10.79 24.33 -23.93
CA PRO A 452 -11.59 23.72 -24.97
C PRO A 452 -13.04 24.25 -24.97
N GLU A 453 -13.59 24.47 -26.16
CA GLU A 453 -14.97 24.93 -26.32
C GLU A 453 -15.96 24.02 -25.56
N GLY A 454 -16.85 24.63 -24.77
CA GLY A 454 -17.87 23.94 -23.98
C GLY A 454 -17.40 23.48 -22.59
N PHE A 455 -16.15 23.74 -22.20
CA PHE A 455 -15.58 23.37 -20.90
C PHE A 455 -15.17 24.56 -20.03
N GLU A 456 -15.54 25.79 -20.42
CA GLU A 456 -15.22 27.03 -19.72
C GLU A 456 -15.79 27.03 -18.30
N GLU A 457 -17.08 26.72 -18.16
CA GLU A 457 -17.74 26.67 -16.84
C GLU A 457 -17.21 25.53 -15.96
N GLU A 458 -16.89 24.35 -16.53
CA GLU A 458 -16.26 23.28 -15.76
C GLU A 458 -14.87 23.66 -15.25
N THR A 459 -14.08 24.35 -16.09
CA THR A 459 -12.74 24.82 -15.72
C THR A 459 -12.83 25.88 -14.63
N LYS A 460 -13.74 26.84 -14.78
CA LYS A 460 -14.01 27.90 -13.80
C LYS A 460 -14.39 27.32 -12.44
N LEU A 461 -15.35 26.39 -12.40
CA LEU A 461 -15.72 25.69 -11.17
C LEU A 461 -14.55 24.93 -10.54
N SER A 462 -13.73 24.28 -11.37
CA SER A 462 -12.54 23.57 -10.88
C SER A 462 -11.54 24.52 -10.20
N ILE A 463 -11.25 25.68 -10.81
CA ILE A 463 -10.39 26.71 -10.22
C ILE A 463 -11.00 27.24 -8.92
N GLN A 464 -12.31 27.51 -8.91
CA GLN A 464 -13.02 27.99 -7.73
C GLN A 464 -12.98 26.98 -6.57
N TYR A 465 -13.14 25.68 -6.84
CA TYR A 465 -12.95 24.64 -5.83
C TYR A 465 -11.51 24.64 -5.31
N VAL A 466 -10.51 24.69 -6.18
CA VAL A 466 -9.11 24.75 -5.73
C VAL A 466 -8.84 26.01 -4.90
N ALA A 467 -9.41 27.16 -5.29
CA ALA A 467 -9.31 28.41 -4.54
C ALA A 467 -9.95 28.27 -3.15
N LEU A 468 -11.16 27.73 -3.05
CA LEU A 468 -11.86 27.52 -1.78
C LEU A 468 -11.08 26.61 -0.82
N PHE A 469 -10.47 25.54 -1.35
CA PHE A 469 -9.71 24.56 -0.56
C PHE A 469 -8.20 24.86 -0.47
N MET A 470 -7.74 25.97 -1.03
CA MET A 470 -6.33 26.39 -1.02
C MET A 470 -5.74 26.44 0.40
N THR A 471 -6.48 27.03 1.34
CA THR A 471 -6.05 27.12 2.74
C THR A 471 -5.88 25.72 3.35
N VAL A 472 -6.78 24.79 3.04
CA VAL A 472 -6.70 23.38 3.50
C VAL A 472 -5.45 22.71 2.94
N ILE A 473 -5.14 22.92 1.66
CA ILE A 473 -3.96 22.39 0.99
C ILE A 473 -2.68 22.90 1.66
N ASN A 474 -2.57 24.19 1.92
CA ASN A 474 -1.34 24.81 2.43
C ASN A 474 -1.11 24.54 3.92
N VAL A 475 -2.17 24.46 4.73
CA VAL A 475 -2.05 24.14 6.17
C VAL A 475 -1.63 22.68 6.40
N THR A 476 -1.95 21.77 5.47
CA THR A 476 -1.52 20.36 5.50
C THR A 476 0.00 20.26 5.67
N ALA A 477 0.76 21.13 5.00
CA ALA A 477 2.22 21.12 5.08
C ALA A 477 2.77 21.56 6.44
N VAL A 478 2.05 22.41 7.16
CA VAL A 478 2.43 22.84 8.52
C VAL A 478 2.35 21.66 9.50
N PHE A 479 1.20 20.98 9.57
CA PHE A 479 1.04 19.84 10.49
C PHE A 479 1.97 18.68 10.13
N LYS A 480 2.17 18.46 8.84
CA LYS A 480 3.19 17.54 8.35
C LYS A 480 4.59 17.93 8.83
N GLY A 481 4.94 19.22 8.75
CA GLY A 481 6.22 19.74 9.23
C GLY A 481 6.44 19.53 10.73
N VAL A 482 5.40 19.73 11.55
CA VAL A 482 5.42 19.40 12.98
C VAL A 482 5.75 17.92 13.18
N LEU A 483 5.01 17.01 12.55
CA LEU A 483 5.25 15.56 12.69
C LEU A 483 6.66 15.16 12.27
N GLU A 484 7.16 15.73 11.18
CA GLU A 484 8.50 15.45 10.65
C GLU A 484 9.61 15.99 11.56
N ALA A 485 9.40 17.12 12.23
CA ALA A 485 10.33 17.64 13.25
C ALA A 485 10.52 16.65 14.40
N PHE A 486 9.43 16.00 14.83
CA PHE A 486 9.44 14.95 15.86
C PHE A 486 9.84 13.56 15.32
N GLY A 487 10.20 13.45 14.04
CA GLY A 487 10.62 12.19 13.41
C GLY A 487 9.49 11.22 13.05
N ASN A 488 8.22 11.66 13.09
CA ASN A 488 7.03 10.84 12.80
C ASN A 488 6.69 10.78 11.30
N PHE A 489 7.66 10.36 10.48
CA PHE A 489 7.51 10.26 9.02
C PHE A 489 6.50 9.22 8.57
N ARG A 490 6.21 8.20 9.39
CA ARG A 490 5.21 7.18 9.07
C ARG A 490 3.82 7.80 8.98
N GLN A 491 3.41 8.56 10.00
CA GLN A 491 2.10 9.19 10.07
C GLN A 491 1.96 10.27 8.99
N SER A 492 2.99 11.11 8.84
CA SER A 492 2.95 12.20 7.85
C SER A 492 2.86 11.67 6.42
N ASN A 493 3.63 10.63 6.06
CA ASN A 493 3.60 10.06 4.71
C ASN A 493 2.45 9.07 4.48
N PHE A 494 1.85 8.47 5.52
CA PHE A 494 0.61 7.71 5.36
C PHE A 494 -0.53 8.61 4.85
N VAL A 495 -0.63 9.83 5.39
CA VAL A 495 -1.60 10.80 4.89
C VAL A 495 -1.27 11.27 3.47
N GLN A 496 0.01 11.52 3.16
CA GLN A 496 0.43 11.86 1.78
C GLN A 496 0.14 10.74 0.79
N LEU A 497 0.29 9.49 1.21
CA LEU A 497 -0.08 8.34 0.40
C LEU A 497 -1.58 8.34 0.13
N GLY A 498 -2.42 8.55 1.15
CA GLY A 498 -3.87 8.64 0.99
C GLY A 498 -4.29 9.78 0.05
N ILE A 499 -3.66 10.95 0.20
CA ILE A 499 -3.81 12.08 -0.73
C ILE A 499 -3.45 11.69 -2.16
N GLY A 500 -2.27 11.09 -2.38
CA GLY A 500 -1.77 10.77 -3.71
C GLY A 500 -2.57 9.66 -4.38
N VAL A 501 -2.96 8.63 -3.63
CA VAL A 501 -3.84 7.57 -4.11
C VAL A 501 -5.22 8.14 -4.43
N GLY A 502 -5.79 8.95 -3.54
CA GLY A 502 -7.07 9.62 -3.75
C GLY A 502 -7.10 10.50 -5.01
N ASN A 503 -5.98 11.15 -5.33
CA ASN A 503 -5.84 11.98 -6.53
C ASN A 503 -6.13 11.24 -7.85
N PHE A 504 -5.90 9.92 -7.89
CA PHE A 504 -6.16 9.09 -9.07
C PHE A 504 -7.35 8.16 -8.87
N LEU A 505 -7.52 7.59 -7.67
CA LEU A 505 -8.58 6.64 -7.38
C LEU A 505 -9.97 7.30 -7.38
N ILE A 506 -10.10 8.54 -6.88
CA ILE A 506 -11.38 9.25 -6.85
C ILE A 506 -11.86 9.52 -8.29
N PRO A 507 -11.08 10.16 -9.18
CA PRO A 507 -11.45 10.24 -10.59
C PRO A 507 -11.68 8.88 -11.22
N GLY A 508 -10.80 7.90 -10.95
CA GLY A 508 -10.86 6.58 -11.55
C GLY A 508 -12.13 5.80 -11.24
N ILE A 509 -12.72 6.00 -10.06
CA ILE A 509 -14.00 5.39 -9.69
C ILE A 509 -15.17 6.24 -10.18
N LEU A 510 -15.14 7.55 -9.91
CA LEU A 510 -16.28 8.43 -10.15
C LEU A 510 -16.53 8.69 -11.63
N CYS A 511 -15.51 8.59 -12.50
CA CYS A 511 -15.70 8.75 -13.94
C CYS A 511 -16.67 7.71 -14.54
N PHE A 512 -16.76 6.50 -13.96
CA PHE A 512 -17.70 5.46 -14.42
C PHE A 512 -19.17 5.82 -14.21
N PHE A 513 -19.44 6.80 -13.33
CA PHE A 513 -20.78 7.30 -13.06
C PHE A 513 -21.12 8.55 -13.88
N GLY A 514 -20.30 8.89 -14.88
CA GLY A 514 -20.53 10.07 -15.73
C GLY A 514 -20.33 11.40 -15.00
N VAL A 515 -19.54 11.42 -13.91
CA VAL A 515 -19.29 12.63 -13.14
C VAL A 515 -18.40 13.59 -13.94
N SER A 516 -18.83 14.87 -14.03
CA SER A 516 -18.10 15.95 -14.71
C SER A 516 -16.71 16.20 -14.11
N ALA A 517 -15.79 16.75 -14.89
CA ALA A 517 -14.40 16.94 -14.45
C ALA A 517 -14.32 17.86 -13.22
N SER A 518 -15.14 18.92 -13.17
CA SER A 518 -15.23 19.83 -12.02
C SER A 518 -15.65 19.13 -10.72
N ASN A 519 -16.60 18.20 -10.80
CA ASN A 519 -17.05 17.44 -9.63
C ASN A 519 -16.04 16.38 -9.20
N LEU A 520 -15.24 15.84 -10.12
CA LEU A 520 -14.08 15.01 -9.76
C LEU A 520 -13.03 15.83 -8.99
N VAL A 521 -12.76 17.06 -9.42
CA VAL A 521 -11.87 17.99 -8.71
C VAL A 521 -12.41 18.28 -7.32
N LEU A 522 -13.71 18.53 -7.16
CA LEU A 522 -14.34 18.70 -5.86
C LEU A 522 -14.14 17.46 -4.96
N GLY A 523 -14.31 16.25 -5.50
CA GLY A 523 -14.03 15.01 -4.78
C GLY A 523 -12.58 14.91 -4.29
N ILE A 524 -11.62 15.30 -5.14
CA ILE A 524 -10.20 15.40 -4.74
C ILE A 524 -10.05 16.43 -3.62
N MET A 525 -10.71 17.60 -3.70
CA MET A 525 -10.61 18.65 -2.69
C MET A 525 -11.19 18.22 -1.33
N ILE A 526 -12.32 17.52 -1.32
CA ILE A 526 -12.92 16.96 -0.09
C ILE A 526 -11.93 15.99 0.58
N SER A 527 -11.21 15.19 -0.20
CA SER A 527 -10.17 14.30 0.35
C SER A 527 -9.03 15.06 1.05
N ARG A 528 -8.77 16.33 0.67
CA ARG A 528 -7.77 17.19 1.32
C ARG A 528 -8.23 17.68 2.69
N VAL A 529 -9.51 17.99 2.86
CA VAL A 529 -10.09 18.34 4.18
C VAL A 529 -9.89 17.19 5.15
N LEU A 530 -10.20 15.98 4.69
CA LEU A 530 -10.06 14.78 5.47
C LEU A 530 -8.60 14.50 5.86
N ALA A 531 -7.68 14.66 4.90
CA ALA A 531 -6.25 14.53 5.16
C ALA A 531 -5.75 15.55 6.18
N LEU A 532 -6.19 16.81 6.08
CA LEU A 532 -5.88 17.88 7.04
C LEU A 532 -6.37 17.51 8.44
N THR A 533 -7.61 17.05 8.57
CA THR A 533 -8.20 16.62 9.84
C THR A 533 -7.39 15.51 10.49
N ILE A 534 -6.98 14.49 9.72
CA ILE A 534 -6.13 13.39 10.23
C ILE A 534 -4.77 13.93 10.71
N LEU A 535 -4.14 14.80 9.93
CA LEU A 535 -2.84 15.40 10.30
C LEU A 535 -2.96 16.28 11.54
N PHE A 536 -4.03 17.06 11.67
CA PHE A 536 -4.31 17.86 12.85
C PHE A 536 -4.33 16.98 14.10
N PHE A 537 -5.08 15.88 14.10
CA PHE A 537 -5.13 14.98 15.26
C PHE A 537 -3.79 14.30 15.58
N TYR A 538 -2.98 14.00 14.57
CA TYR A 538 -1.63 13.49 14.81
C TYR A 538 -0.71 14.57 15.39
N ALA A 539 -0.78 15.79 14.87
CA ALA A 539 0.10 16.90 15.25
C ALA A 539 -0.30 17.55 16.59
N ALA A 540 -1.60 17.57 16.92
CA ALA A 540 -2.13 18.11 18.18
C ALA A 540 -1.51 17.47 19.43
N LYS A 541 -1.03 16.22 19.32
CA LYS A 541 -0.30 15.52 20.38
C LYS A 541 1.04 16.15 20.74
N TYR A 542 1.57 17.02 19.88
CA TYR A 542 2.89 17.64 20.01
C TYR A 542 2.82 19.17 20.15
N LEU A 543 1.64 19.76 19.89
CA LEU A 543 1.44 21.20 19.97
C LEU A 543 0.87 21.57 21.34
N PRO A 544 1.43 22.57 22.04
CA PRO A 544 0.82 23.09 23.25
C PRO A 544 -0.42 23.91 22.87
N LEU A 545 -1.58 23.27 22.78
CA LEU A 545 -2.87 23.90 22.44
C LEU A 545 -3.49 24.71 23.61
N ASN A 546 -2.68 25.15 24.58
CA ASN A 546 -3.18 25.94 25.70
C ASN A 546 -3.73 27.29 25.19
N ARG A 547 -4.95 27.61 25.66
CA ARG A 547 -5.67 28.86 25.39
C ARG A 547 -4.93 30.03 26.03
N GLY A 548 -3.97 30.62 25.34
CA GLY A 548 -3.35 31.86 25.80
C GLY A 548 -1.91 32.02 25.33
N CYS A 549 -1.74 32.50 24.10
CA CYS A 549 -0.74 33.50 23.71
C CYS A 549 -0.63 33.53 22.17
N LEU A 550 -1.64 34.08 21.51
CA LEU A 550 -1.45 34.65 20.17
C LEU A 550 -0.60 35.92 20.34
N ASN A 551 0.72 35.76 20.37
CA ASN A 551 1.63 36.91 20.47
C ASN A 551 2.36 37.11 19.14
N LEU A 552 1.74 37.93 18.28
CA LEU A 552 2.27 38.30 16.95
C LEU A 552 3.58 39.10 17.00
N ARG A 553 4.01 39.56 18.19
CA ARG A 553 5.19 40.44 18.37
C ARG A 553 6.45 39.70 18.83
N ARG A 554 6.62 38.43 18.47
CA ARG A 554 7.83 37.67 18.81
C ARG A 554 8.90 37.75 17.71
N PRO A 555 10.16 38.13 18.01
CA PRO A 555 11.27 38.13 17.03
C PRO A 555 11.47 36.80 16.30
N GLU A 556 11.08 35.69 16.92
CA GLU A 556 11.08 34.35 16.34
C GLU A 556 10.17 34.23 15.11
N LEU A 557 9.01 34.90 15.11
CA LEU A 557 8.09 34.90 13.97
C LEU A 557 8.70 35.61 12.76
N PHE A 558 9.41 36.71 12.98
CA PHE A 558 10.09 37.43 11.90
C PHE A 558 11.23 36.59 11.29
N LYS A 559 12.00 35.89 12.13
CA LYS A 559 13.04 34.95 11.66
C LYS A 559 12.43 33.82 10.82
N LEU A 560 11.31 33.25 11.26
CA LEU A 560 10.58 32.22 10.52
C LEU A 560 10.09 32.76 9.16
N PHE A 561 9.46 33.94 9.15
CA PHE A 561 8.95 34.55 7.92
C PHE A 561 10.06 34.85 6.92
N LYS A 562 11.19 35.41 7.38
CA LYS A 562 12.36 35.66 6.53
C LYS A 562 12.91 34.35 5.95
N PHE A 563 13.00 33.30 6.76
CA PHE A 563 13.45 31.97 6.32
C PHE A 563 12.49 31.35 5.29
N SER A 564 11.20 31.33 5.59
CA SER A 564 10.12 30.89 4.70
C SER A 564 10.13 31.66 3.38
N GLY A 565 10.22 32.99 3.41
CA GLY A 565 10.26 33.82 2.21
C GLY A 565 11.37 33.41 1.23
N TRP A 566 12.58 33.13 1.72
CA TRP A 566 13.68 32.63 0.87
C TRP A 566 13.44 31.22 0.32
N ILE A 567 12.75 30.34 1.06
CA ILE A 567 12.31 29.03 0.54
C ILE A 567 11.23 29.23 -0.53
N GLY A 568 10.25 30.11 -0.29
CA GLY A 568 9.21 30.46 -1.26
C GLY A 568 9.79 31.00 -2.57
N ILE A 569 10.76 31.92 -2.50
CA ILE A 569 11.50 32.41 -3.68
C ILE A 569 12.15 31.25 -4.41
N SER A 570 12.83 30.34 -3.70
CA SER A 570 13.43 29.17 -4.33
C SER A 570 12.40 28.34 -5.09
N TYR A 571 11.23 28.07 -4.49
CA TYR A 571 10.18 27.29 -5.15
C TYR A 571 9.59 27.99 -6.37
N LEU A 572 9.34 29.31 -6.29
CA LEU A 572 8.86 30.10 -7.41
C LEU A 572 9.84 30.07 -8.58
N VAL A 573 11.14 30.25 -8.29
CA VAL A 573 12.19 30.23 -9.32
C VAL A 573 12.32 28.85 -9.95
N ILE A 574 12.36 27.77 -9.14
CA ILE A 574 12.43 26.40 -9.66
C ILE A 574 11.29 26.12 -10.63
N ILE A 575 10.08 26.56 -10.31
CA ILE A 575 8.90 26.35 -11.16
C ILE A 575 8.97 27.21 -12.41
N ALA A 576 9.32 28.50 -12.29
CA ALA A 576 9.53 29.36 -13.43
C ALA A 576 10.55 28.77 -14.42
N MET A 577 11.65 28.18 -13.92
CA MET A 577 12.65 27.50 -14.77
C MET A 577 12.08 26.31 -15.55
N VAL A 578 11.24 25.48 -14.93
CA VAL A 578 10.59 24.34 -15.62
C VAL A 578 9.71 24.79 -16.78
N TYR A 579 9.02 25.92 -16.66
CA TYR A 579 8.20 26.47 -17.76
C TYR A 579 9.02 27.26 -18.77
N LEU A 580 10.09 27.92 -18.34
CA LEU A 580 10.97 28.67 -19.22
C LEU A 580 11.53 27.76 -20.33
N ASP A 581 11.92 26.53 -19.99
CA ASP A 581 12.33 25.52 -20.97
C ASP A 581 11.30 25.34 -22.09
N ARG A 582 10.02 25.23 -21.72
CA ARG A 582 8.92 24.99 -22.68
C ARG A 582 8.66 26.21 -23.56
N PHE A 583 8.76 27.41 -23.02
CA PHE A 583 8.59 28.65 -23.80
C PHE A 583 9.74 28.85 -24.79
N VAL A 584 10.98 28.68 -24.35
CA VAL A 584 12.15 28.81 -25.23
C VAL A 584 12.09 27.74 -26.33
N LEU A 585 11.74 26.50 -25.98
CA LEU A 585 11.52 25.43 -26.94
C LEU A 585 10.42 25.74 -27.96
N ALA A 586 9.24 26.17 -27.50
CA ALA A 586 8.11 26.47 -28.37
C ALA A 586 8.35 27.67 -29.29
N TYR A 587 9.28 28.56 -28.93
CA TYR A 587 9.70 29.67 -29.79
C TYR A 587 10.59 29.21 -30.95
N PHE A 588 11.51 28.27 -30.72
CA PHE A 588 12.48 27.83 -31.74
C PHE A 588 12.08 26.57 -32.50
N LEU A 589 11.22 25.72 -31.94
CA LEU A 589 10.89 24.41 -32.49
C LEU A 589 9.37 24.23 -32.63
N PRO A 590 8.90 23.47 -33.64
CA PRO A 590 7.49 23.12 -33.78
C PRO A 590 6.92 22.49 -32.50
N ILE A 591 5.71 22.91 -32.10
CA ILE A 591 5.07 22.46 -30.86
C ILE A 591 4.83 20.95 -30.80
N THR A 592 4.69 20.30 -31.96
CA THR A 592 4.56 18.84 -32.09
C THR A 592 5.80 18.10 -31.61
N LEU A 593 6.98 18.73 -31.63
CA LEU A 593 8.20 18.15 -31.10
C LEU A 593 8.22 18.11 -29.57
N LEU A 594 7.40 18.93 -28.90
CA LEU A 594 7.35 18.99 -27.43
C LEU A 594 6.89 17.65 -26.82
N VAL A 595 6.06 16.88 -27.53
CA VAL A 595 5.56 15.58 -27.07
C VAL A 595 6.71 14.55 -26.96
N TYR A 596 7.65 14.59 -27.91
CA TYR A 596 8.84 13.73 -27.92
C TYR A 596 9.83 14.08 -26.80
N ILE A 597 9.77 15.32 -26.29
CA ILE A 597 10.56 15.78 -25.13
C ILE A 597 9.85 15.41 -23.82
N SER A 598 8.58 15.81 -23.66
CA SER A 598 7.89 15.77 -22.38
C SER A 598 7.66 14.34 -21.89
N THR A 599 7.33 13.42 -22.80
CA THR A 599 6.93 12.04 -22.46
C THR A 599 8.08 11.25 -21.83
N PRO A 600 9.30 11.23 -22.40
CA PRO A 600 10.44 10.58 -21.77
C PRO A 600 10.99 11.35 -20.57
N PHE A 601 10.97 12.69 -20.60
CA PHE A 601 11.42 13.52 -19.46
C PHE A 601 10.68 13.15 -18.18
N GLU A 602 9.35 13.01 -18.26
CA GLU A 602 8.52 12.79 -17.08
C GLU A 602 8.89 11.48 -16.36
N ILE A 603 9.24 10.42 -17.09
CA ILE A 603 9.66 9.15 -16.49
C ILE A 603 11.04 9.27 -15.87
N ILE A 604 12.02 9.81 -16.59
CA ILE A 604 13.41 9.87 -16.10
C ILE A 604 13.49 10.77 -14.85
N HIS A 605 12.73 11.86 -14.81
CA HIS A 605 12.69 12.76 -13.66
C HIS A 605 12.10 12.14 -12.40
N ARG A 606 11.34 11.03 -12.49
CA ARG A 606 10.89 10.28 -11.30
C ARG A 606 12.06 9.69 -10.51
N ALA A 607 13.24 9.52 -11.09
CA ALA A 607 14.43 9.13 -10.34
C ALA A 607 14.79 10.16 -9.25
N ASN A 608 14.43 11.44 -9.40
CA ASN A 608 14.64 12.47 -8.38
C ASN A 608 13.80 12.26 -7.10
N MET A 609 12.80 11.37 -7.12
CA MET A 609 12.03 11.01 -5.93
C MET A 609 12.93 10.43 -4.83
N LEU A 610 13.98 9.69 -5.21
CA LEU A 610 14.91 9.10 -4.25
C LEU A 610 15.77 10.17 -3.54
N PRO A 611 16.52 11.05 -4.23
CA PRO A 611 17.21 12.19 -3.61
C PRO A 611 16.29 13.06 -2.76
N PHE A 612 15.09 13.36 -3.27
CA PHE A 612 14.10 14.15 -2.55
C PHE A 612 13.64 13.47 -1.25
N SER A 613 13.36 12.16 -1.29
CA SER A 613 12.92 11.40 -0.12
C SER A 613 13.97 11.37 1.00
N ILE A 614 15.25 11.28 0.62
CA ILE A 614 16.37 11.30 1.55
C ILE A 614 16.55 12.71 2.12
N ALA A 615 16.60 13.73 1.26
CA ALA A 615 16.71 15.12 1.67
C ALA A 615 15.63 15.54 2.68
N LYS A 616 14.37 15.15 2.43
CA LYS A 616 13.26 15.45 3.34
C LYS A 616 13.44 14.81 4.72
N ALA A 617 13.91 13.57 4.79
CA ALA A 617 14.17 12.87 6.06
C ALA A 617 15.39 13.44 6.81
N ILE A 618 16.35 14.01 6.07
CA ILE A 618 17.58 14.58 6.59
C ILE A 618 17.38 15.95 7.23
N LEU A 619 16.48 16.79 6.71
CA LEU A 619 16.27 18.16 7.20
C LEU A 619 16.16 18.27 8.74
N PRO A 620 15.23 17.56 9.43
CA PRO A 620 15.13 17.64 10.89
C PRO A 620 16.38 17.08 11.58
N TYR A 621 16.99 16.05 11.01
CA TYR A 621 18.18 15.43 11.56
C TYR A 621 19.42 16.34 11.52
N PHE A 622 19.67 17.02 10.40
CA PHE A 622 20.76 17.98 10.30
C PHE A 622 20.53 19.20 11.21
N SER A 623 19.29 19.67 11.29
CA SER A 623 18.91 20.78 12.18
C SER A 623 19.20 20.41 13.65
N TYR A 624 18.96 19.15 14.03
CA TYR A 624 19.26 18.64 15.36
C TYR A 624 20.78 18.47 15.62
N LEU A 625 21.49 17.80 14.70
CA LEU A 625 22.90 17.42 14.91
C LEU A 625 23.88 18.58 14.86
N ARG A 626 23.58 19.66 14.13
CA ARG A 626 24.52 20.76 13.91
C ARG A 626 25.07 21.34 15.22
N LEU A 627 24.22 21.48 16.23
CA LEU A 627 24.58 22.10 17.51
C LEU A 627 25.35 21.16 18.44
N ASN A 628 25.11 19.86 18.35
CA ASN A 628 25.60 18.88 19.32
C ASN A 628 26.69 17.94 18.78
N LYS A 629 26.67 17.62 17.47
CA LYS A 629 27.52 16.59 16.84
C LYS A 629 27.83 16.91 15.35
N PRO A 630 28.59 17.97 15.04
CA PRO A 630 28.86 18.40 13.67
C PRO A 630 29.60 17.35 12.82
N GLN A 631 30.49 16.54 13.42
CA GLN A 631 31.13 15.43 12.71
C GLN A 631 30.12 14.34 12.29
N SER A 632 29.11 14.05 13.12
CA SER A 632 28.06 13.08 12.78
C SER A 632 27.16 13.57 11.64
N LEU A 633 26.97 14.89 11.53
CA LEU A 633 26.25 15.52 10.42
C LEU A 633 27.00 15.29 9.11
N LEU A 634 28.28 15.65 9.05
CA LEU A 634 29.12 15.43 7.86
C LEU A 634 29.13 13.95 7.44
N ARG A 635 29.30 13.04 8.39
CA ARG A 635 29.26 11.59 8.13
C ARG A 635 27.94 11.14 7.52
N SER A 636 26.83 11.66 8.05
CA SER A 636 25.49 11.29 7.58
C SER A 636 25.21 11.87 6.19
N TYR A 637 25.69 13.09 5.91
CA TYR A 637 25.68 13.67 4.57
C TYR A 637 26.42 12.77 3.57
N VAL A 638 27.69 12.44 3.85
CA VAL A 638 28.54 11.65 2.96
C VAL A 638 27.94 10.28 2.70
N LEU A 639 27.43 9.61 3.74
CA LEU A 639 26.77 8.31 3.59
C LEU A 639 25.51 8.39 2.72
N SER A 640 24.72 9.47 2.83
CA SER A 640 23.56 9.70 1.97
C SER A 640 23.94 9.93 0.51
N VAL A 641 25.03 10.67 0.25
CA VAL A 641 25.57 10.80 -1.12
C VAL A 641 25.99 9.43 -1.65
N HIS A 642 26.69 8.63 -0.85
CA HIS A 642 27.12 7.30 -1.28
C HIS A 642 25.95 6.38 -1.62
N GLY A 643 24.94 6.32 -0.76
CA GLY A 643 23.74 5.53 -1.00
C GLY A 643 22.99 5.96 -2.27
N LEU A 644 22.92 7.27 -2.55
CA LEU A 644 22.28 7.79 -3.75
C LEU A 644 23.02 7.37 -5.02
N TYR A 645 24.34 7.59 -5.11
CA TYR A 645 25.10 7.27 -6.32
C TYR A 645 25.24 5.76 -6.54
N LEU A 646 25.29 4.94 -5.49
CA LEU A 646 25.30 3.48 -5.65
C LEU A 646 23.99 2.95 -6.25
N ILE A 647 22.86 3.64 -6.06
CA ILE A 647 21.55 3.25 -6.59
C ILE A 647 21.27 3.91 -7.94
N LEU A 648 21.47 5.22 -8.04
CA LEU A 648 21.05 6.01 -9.20
C LEU A 648 22.03 5.90 -10.36
N PHE A 649 23.33 5.72 -10.12
CA PHE A 649 24.28 5.60 -11.21
C PHE A 649 24.00 4.37 -12.08
N PRO A 650 23.87 3.14 -11.56
CA PRO A 650 23.57 1.98 -12.40
C PRO A 650 22.22 2.10 -13.10
N LEU A 651 21.20 2.62 -12.39
CA LEU A 651 19.85 2.79 -12.92
C LEU A 651 19.82 3.79 -14.10
N LEU A 652 20.37 4.99 -13.91
CA LEU A 652 20.35 6.04 -14.93
C LEU A 652 21.31 5.73 -16.07
N PHE A 653 22.45 5.08 -15.79
CA PHE A 653 23.35 4.62 -16.84
C PHE A 653 22.67 3.55 -17.70
N PHE A 654 21.95 2.59 -17.11
CA PHE A 654 21.17 1.62 -17.86
C PHE A 654 20.12 2.30 -18.76
N ILE A 655 19.36 3.24 -18.20
CA ILE A 655 18.34 4.00 -18.97
C ILE A 655 18.97 4.79 -20.11
N GLY A 656 20.09 5.47 -19.87
CA GLY A 656 20.78 6.26 -20.88
C GLY A 656 21.47 5.43 -21.95
N TYR A 657 22.06 4.29 -21.57
CA TYR A 657 22.82 3.40 -22.46
C TYR A 657 21.92 2.53 -23.34
N PHE A 658 20.77 2.08 -22.81
CA PHE A 658 19.75 1.32 -23.54
C PHE A 658 18.56 2.20 -23.96
N SER A 659 18.76 3.52 -24.09
CA SER A 659 17.67 4.47 -24.33
C SER A 659 16.87 4.16 -25.60
N MET A 660 17.56 3.78 -26.68
CA MET A 660 16.93 3.42 -27.95
C MET A 660 16.00 2.20 -27.79
N GLU A 661 16.48 1.12 -27.18
CA GLU A 661 15.70 -0.10 -26.99
C GLU A 661 14.54 0.13 -26.01
N LEU A 662 14.79 0.83 -24.91
CA LEU A 662 13.78 1.11 -23.89
C LEU A 662 12.65 1.99 -24.44
N VAL A 663 12.99 3.06 -25.16
CA VAL A 663 11.98 3.94 -25.77
C VAL A 663 11.24 3.21 -26.88
N LYS A 664 11.91 2.37 -27.69
CA LYS A 664 11.25 1.57 -28.73
C LYS A 664 10.22 0.60 -28.14
N VAL A 665 10.59 -0.13 -27.09
CA VAL A 665 9.68 -1.08 -26.42
C VAL A 665 8.51 -0.35 -25.76
N TRP A 666 8.73 0.86 -25.24
CA TRP A 666 7.71 1.59 -24.49
C TRP A 666 6.78 2.44 -25.36
N LEU A 667 7.33 3.23 -26.29
CA LEU A 667 6.61 4.25 -27.07
C LEU A 667 6.61 3.98 -28.59
N GLY A 668 7.28 2.93 -29.05
CA GLY A 668 7.35 2.55 -30.46
C GLY A 668 8.51 3.17 -31.24
N GLU A 669 8.60 2.80 -32.51
CA GLU A 669 9.72 3.09 -33.41
C GLU A 669 9.96 4.60 -33.61
N ASP A 670 8.89 5.37 -33.83
CA ASP A 670 8.97 6.80 -34.12
C ASP A 670 9.49 7.62 -32.94
N PHE A 671 9.03 7.30 -31.73
CA PHE A 671 9.53 7.92 -30.50
C PHE A 671 10.98 7.57 -30.24
N SER A 672 11.34 6.30 -30.46
CA SER A 672 12.72 5.84 -30.30
C SER A 672 13.66 6.65 -31.18
N ARG A 673 13.35 6.79 -32.48
CA ARG A 673 14.23 7.50 -33.42
C ARG A 673 14.43 8.98 -33.05
N LYS A 674 13.39 9.64 -32.55
CA LYS A 674 13.41 11.08 -32.25
C LYS A 674 13.85 11.43 -30.83
N SER A 675 13.78 10.49 -29.88
CA SER A 675 13.92 10.81 -28.44
C SER A 675 15.04 10.05 -27.73
N TYR A 676 15.68 9.05 -28.35
CA TYR A 676 16.70 8.25 -27.67
C TYR A 676 17.89 9.10 -27.18
N GLY A 677 18.42 10.00 -28.03
CA GLY A 677 19.54 10.88 -27.68
C GLY A 677 19.18 11.84 -26.54
N LEU A 678 17.93 12.32 -26.56
CA LEU A 678 17.37 13.13 -25.48
C LEU A 678 17.28 12.36 -24.16
N VAL A 679 16.79 11.11 -24.15
CA VAL A 679 16.78 10.25 -22.96
C VAL A 679 18.19 10.03 -22.42
N THR A 680 19.17 9.84 -23.29
CA THR A 680 20.58 9.69 -22.92
C THR A 680 21.12 10.95 -22.24
N LEU A 681 20.84 12.15 -22.75
CA LEU A 681 21.31 13.41 -22.15
C LEU A 681 20.60 13.73 -20.83
N VAL A 682 19.29 13.49 -20.75
CA VAL A 682 18.51 13.75 -19.54
C VAL A 682 18.92 12.82 -18.41
N SER A 683 19.15 11.54 -18.69
CA SER A 683 19.61 10.59 -17.66
C SER A 683 20.96 11.00 -17.05
N LEU A 684 21.89 11.52 -17.86
CA LEU A 684 23.12 12.15 -17.36
C LEU A 684 22.81 13.38 -16.50
N GLY A 685 21.97 14.29 -16.99
CA GLY A 685 21.60 15.50 -16.27
C GLY A 685 20.96 15.19 -14.91
N VAL A 686 20.08 14.19 -14.82
CA VAL A 686 19.47 13.74 -13.55
C VAL A 686 20.52 13.15 -12.60
N LEU A 687 21.50 12.42 -13.13
CA LEU A 687 22.60 11.90 -12.34
C LEU A 687 23.49 13.03 -11.79
N LEU A 688 23.83 14.03 -12.61
CA LEU A 688 24.58 15.21 -12.19
C LEU A 688 23.80 16.04 -11.16
N ASN A 689 22.48 16.10 -11.30
CA ASN A 689 21.56 16.76 -10.36
C ASN A 689 21.35 15.98 -9.05
N THR A 690 21.88 14.76 -8.91
CA THR A 690 21.67 13.95 -7.70
C THR A 690 22.20 14.66 -6.44
N MET A 691 23.28 15.45 -6.55
CA MET A 691 23.82 16.27 -5.46
C MET A 691 23.13 17.64 -5.30
N TYR A 692 21.98 17.89 -5.89
CA TYR A 692 21.22 19.14 -5.70
C TYR A 692 20.53 19.21 -4.32
N HIS A 693 19.78 18.16 -3.96
CA HIS A 693 18.86 18.22 -2.83
C HIS A 693 19.55 18.22 -1.46
N LEU A 694 20.67 17.50 -1.31
CA LEU A 694 21.41 17.38 -0.05
C LEU A 694 22.08 18.70 0.40
N PRO A 695 22.86 19.41 -0.42
CA PRO A 695 23.47 20.68 -0.02
C PRO A 695 22.42 21.76 0.20
N MET A 696 21.36 21.80 -0.62
CA MET A 696 20.23 22.71 -0.39
C MET A 696 19.59 22.44 0.98
N THR A 697 19.33 21.17 1.31
CA THR A 697 18.76 20.78 2.60
C THR A 697 19.71 21.10 3.75
N HIS A 698 21.02 20.92 3.57
CA HIS A 698 22.00 21.33 4.55
C HIS A 698 21.92 22.85 4.81
N LEU A 699 22.00 23.67 3.77
CA LEU A 699 21.85 25.13 3.88
C LEU A 699 20.55 25.53 4.57
N GLN A 700 19.43 24.87 4.25
CA GLN A 700 18.14 25.11 4.89
C GLN A 700 18.14 24.68 6.36
N SER A 701 18.69 23.52 6.70
CA SER A 701 18.75 23.01 8.09
C SER A 701 19.54 23.92 9.03
N ILE A 702 20.51 24.66 8.49
CA ILE A 702 21.36 25.59 9.24
C ILE A 702 20.82 27.04 9.23
N GLY A 703 19.60 27.27 8.74
CA GLY A 703 18.97 28.59 8.69
C GLY A 703 19.43 29.48 7.53
N LYS A 704 20.23 28.96 6.58
CA LYS A 704 20.80 29.71 5.45
C LYS A 704 20.02 29.56 4.14
N ALA A 705 18.68 29.55 4.23
CA ALA A 705 17.81 29.48 3.05
C ALA A 705 18.05 30.63 2.04
N SER A 706 18.53 31.78 2.50
CA SER A 706 18.90 32.91 1.62
C SER A 706 20.02 32.56 0.64
N THR A 707 20.96 31.68 1.03
CA THR A 707 22.05 31.27 0.14
C THR A 707 21.50 30.46 -1.02
N SER A 708 20.63 29.48 -0.76
CA SER A 708 19.98 28.72 -1.83
C SER A 708 19.08 29.61 -2.71
N GLY A 709 18.31 30.52 -2.11
CA GLY A 709 17.45 31.43 -2.87
C GLY A 709 18.21 32.36 -3.81
N LYS A 710 19.34 32.92 -3.37
CA LYS A 710 20.21 33.73 -4.23
C LYS A 710 20.82 32.94 -5.38
N ILE A 711 21.27 31.70 -5.11
CA ILE A 711 21.78 30.81 -6.16
C ILE A 711 20.70 30.59 -7.21
N HIS A 712 19.48 30.23 -6.81
CA HIS A 712 18.37 30.01 -7.75
C HIS A 712 18.07 31.27 -8.59
N LEU A 713 18.01 32.45 -7.97
CA LEU A 713 17.80 33.71 -8.71
C LEU A 713 18.91 33.99 -9.73
N MET A 714 20.17 33.72 -9.39
CA MET A 714 21.31 33.86 -10.30
C MET A 714 21.25 32.85 -11.45
N MET A 715 20.64 31.68 -11.25
CA MET A 715 20.51 30.67 -12.29
C MET A 715 19.51 31.04 -13.39
N ILE A 716 18.60 31.99 -13.16
CA ILE A 716 17.60 32.41 -14.17
C ILE A 716 18.26 32.92 -15.47
N PRO A 717 19.08 33.99 -15.43
CA PRO A 717 19.73 34.49 -16.65
C PRO A 717 20.70 33.47 -17.25
N VAL A 718 21.42 32.72 -16.39
CA VAL A 718 22.33 31.66 -16.83
C VAL A 718 21.58 30.61 -17.64
N HIS A 719 20.41 30.19 -17.16
CA HIS A 719 19.58 29.20 -17.84
C HIS A 719 19.05 29.71 -19.18
N ILE A 720 18.52 30.93 -19.23
CA ILE A 720 18.03 31.53 -20.48
C ILE A 720 19.13 31.53 -21.55
N ILE A 721 20.35 31.97 -21.20
CA ILE A 721 21.48 32.03 -22.13
C ILE A 721 21.85 30.63 -22.63
N ILE A 722 22.00 29.66 -21.72
CA ILE A 722 22.36 28.28 -22.09
C ILE A 722 21.26 27.65 -22.95
N ALA A 723 19.98 27.82 -22.59
CA ALA A 723 18.85 27.25 -23.30
C ALA A 723 18.75 27.81 -24.73
N VAL A 724 18.81 29.14 -24.90
CA VAL A 724 18.75 29.77 -26.22
C VAL A 724 19.88 29.27 -27.12
N VAL A 725 21.13 29.30 -26.63
CA VAL A 725 22.30 28.89 -27.43
C VAL A 725 22.24 27.40 -27.78
N ALA A 726 21.91 26.54 -26.81
CA ALA A 726 21.90 25.10 -27.04
C ALA A 726 20.74 24.67 -27.95
N ILE A 727 19.54 25.22 -27.76
CA ILE A 727 18.37 24.88 -28.58
C ILE A 727 18.55 25.36 -30.02
N GLN A 728 19.09 26.55 -30.23
CA GLN A 728 19.38 27.05 -31.58
C GLN A 728 20.39 26.18 -32.34
N LYS A 729 21.43 25.68 -31.65
CA LYS A 729 22.50 24.90 -32.29
C LYS A 729 22.17 23.40 -32.42
N PHE A 730 21.46 22.83 -31.46
CA PHE A 730 21.31 21.38 -31.31
C PHE A 730 19.85 20.93 -31.17
N GLY A 731 18.87 21.80 -31.41
CA GLY A 731 17.45 21.43 -31.40
C GLY A 731 16.99 20.83 -30.07
N LEU A 732 16.36 19.64 -30.15
CA LEU A 732 15.77 18.94 -29.01
C LEU A 732 16.83 18.45 -28.01
N GLU A 733 17.93 17.92 -28.52
CA GLU A 733 19.10 17.50 -27.75
C GLU A 733 19.73 18.71 -27.06
N GLY A 734 19.69 19.88 -27.71
CA GLY A 734 20.09 21.16 -27.13
C GLY A 734 19.31 21.54 -25.88
N ALA A 735 18.00 21.31 -25.86
CA ALA A 735 17.18 21.56 -24.68
C ALA A 735 17.55 20.63 -23.50
N ALA A 736 17.74 19.34 -23.79
CA ALA A 736 18.18 18.37 -22.78
C ALA A 736 19.58 18.69 -22.23
N ALA A 737 20.50 19.07 -23.11
CA ALA A 737 21.84 19.51 -22.72
C ALA A 737 21.79 20.78 -21.87
N ALA A 738 20.98 21.78 -22.24
CA ALA A 738 20.82 23.00 -21.48
C ALA A 738 20.35 22.73 -20.04
N TRP A 739 19.31 21.90 -19.90
CA TRP A 739 18.82 21.48 -18.59
C TRP A 739 19.90 20.75 -17.78
N GLY A 740 20.66 19.84 -18.40
CA GLY A 740 21.75 19.11 -17.75
C GLY A 740 22.89 20.01 -17.27
N ILE A 741 23.35 20.93 -18.12
CA ILE A 741 24.42 21.89 -17.81
C ILE A 741 23.99 22.82 -16.68
N ARG A 742 22.78 23.40 -16.77
CA ARG A 742 22.21 24.23 -15.71
C ARG A 742 22.18 23.48 -14.38
N SER A 743 21.68 22.23 -14.38
CA SER A 743 21.55 21.41 -13.17
C SER A 743 22.91 21.06 -12.55
N PHE A 744 23.94 20.85 -13.39
CA PHE A 744 25.33 20.67 -12.93
C PHE A 744 25.88 21.94 -12.25
N ILE A 745 25.73 23.10 -12.90
CA ILE A 745 26.19 24.40 -12.35
C ILE A 745 25.47 24.71 -11.03
N GLU A 746 24.16 24.53 -11.00
CA GLU A 746 23.32 24.77 -9.82
C GLU A 746 23.71 23.85 -8.65
N SER A 747 23.87 22.55 -8.92
CA SER A 747 24.33 21.58 -7.91
C SER A 747 25.72 21.94 -7.37
N GLY A 748 26.66 22.30 -8.26
CA GLY A 748 28.00 22.73 -7.89
C GLY A 748 27.99 24.00 -7.02
N ALA A 749 27.19 25.00 -7.38
CA ALA A 749 27.02 26.23 -6.61
C ALA A 749 26.43 25.96 -5.21
N LEU A 750 25.46 25.05 -5.10
CA LEU A 750 24.90 24.64 -3.81
C LEU A 750 25.91 23.87 -2.95
N VAL A 751 26.66 22.93 -3.54
CA VAL A 751 27.76 22.23 -2.85
C VAL A 751 28.78 23.25 -2.35
N TYR A 752 29.19 24.19 -3.20
CA TYR A 752 30.11 25.26 -2.84
C TYR A 752 29.59 26.15 -1.70
N GLY A 753 28.31 26.54 -1.74
CA GLY A 753 27.68 27.31 -0.66
C GLY A 753 27.60 26.53 0.65
N SER A 754 27.27 25.24 0.57
CA SER A 754 27.17 24.32 1.71
C SER A 754 28.53 24.07 2.39
N ARG A 755 29.61 24.01 1.60
CA ARG A 755 30.96 23.65 2.04
C ARG A 755 31.51 24.55 3.16
N LYS A 756 31.18 25.85 3.11
CA LYS A 756 31.63 26.85 4.09
C LYS A 756 31.09 26.60 5.52
N HIS A 757 30.17 25.65 5.67
CA HIS A 757 29.48 25.34 6.92
C HIS A 757 29.66 23.90 7.37
N LEU A 758 30.62 23.17 6.79
CA LEU A 758 30.97 21.79 7.16
C LEU A 758 32.41 21.71 7.70
N PRO A 759 32.70 20.78 8.63
CA PRO A 759 34.04 20.62 9.22
C PRO A 759 35.14 20.25 8.21
N GLU A 760 34.80 19.47 7.17
CA GLU A 760 35.71 19.10 6.08
C GLU A 760 35.21 19.76 4.78
N ASN A 761 35.51 21.06 4.63
CA ASN A 761 34.94 21.91 3.58
C ASN A 761 35.31 21.46 2.14
N ASN A 762 36.51 20.92 1.89
CA ASN A 762 36.91 20.53 0.53
C ASN A 762 36.45 19.13 0.11
N ARG A 763 36.33 18.20 1.06
CA ARG A 763 35.92 16.81 0.78
C ARG A 763 34.60 16.72 0.03
N MET A 764 33.67 17.63 0.30
CA MET A 764 32.36 17.64 -0.38
C MET A 764 32.45 18.06 -1.84
N LEU A 765 33.33 19.01 -2.13
CA LEU A 765 33.58 19.47 -3.49
C LEU A 765 34.34 18.39 -4.27
N GLU A 766 35.35 17.77 -3.66
CA GLU A 766 36.07 16.62 -4.23
C GLU A 766 35.12 15.46 -4.55
N LEU A 767 34.22 15.11 -3.63
CA LEU A 767 33.22 14.07 -3.86
C LEU A 767 32.31 14.42 -5.03
N PHE A 768 31.81 15.65 -5.10
CA PHE A 768 30.99 16.12 -6.23
C PHE A 768 31.73 16.03 -7.56
N LEU A 769 32.93 16.60 -7.64
CA LEU A 769 33.75 16.58 -8.85
C LEU A 769 34.07 15.15 -9.29
N THR A 770 34.46 14.29 -8.36
CA THR A 770 34.77 12.88 -8.65
C THR A 770 33.56 12.14 -9.22
N GLN A 771 32.37 12.32 -8.65
CA GLN A 771 31.14 11.70 -9.16
C GLN A 771 30.77 12.21 -10.55
N CYS A 772 30.89 13.53 -10.77
CA CYS A 772 30.62 14.12 -12.08
C CYS A 772 31.61 13.64 -13.13
N SER A 773 32.91 13.53 -12.81
CA SER A 773 33.92 12.98 -13.71
C SER A 773 33.64 11.52 -14.06
N LEU A 774 33.31 10.68 -13.06
CA LEU A 774 32.93 9.28 -13.31
C LEU A 774 31.68 9.18 -14.20
N ALA A 775 30.67 10.02 -13.98
CA ALA A 775 29.47 10.07 -14.80
C ALA A 775 29.78 10.48 -16.25
N ILE A 776 30.56 11.53 -16.46
CA ILE A 776 30.93 12.01 -17.80
C ILE A 776 31.74 10.94 -18.55
N VAL A 777 32.71 10.31 -17.89
CA VAL A 777 33.52 9.23 -18.48
C VAL A 777 32.64 8.02 -18.81
N ALA A 778 31.70 7.63 -17.95
CA ALA A 778 30.79 6.53 -18.28
C ALA A 778 29.88 6.88 -19.47
N TRP A 779 29.35 8.10 -19.52
CA TRP A 779 28.47 8.54 -20.61
C TRP A 779 29.19 8.68 -21.96
N SER A 780 30.51 8.90 -21.99
CA SER A 780 31.25 8.89 -23.26
C SER A 780 31.18 7.52 -23.96
N PHE A 781 31.03 6.42 -23.21
CA PHE A 781 30.84 5.09 -23.78
C PHE A 781 29.43 4.86 -24.36
N VAL A 782 28.44 5.67 -23.97
CA VAL A 782 27.09 5.58 -24.56
C VAL A 782 27.13 5.97 -26.04
N PHE A 783 27.92 6.97 -26.39
CA PHE A 783 28.04 7.47 -27.77
C PHE A 783 28.84 6.55 -28.71
N LEU A 784 29.48 5.50 -28.18
CA LEU A 784 30.22 4.52 -28.99
C LEU A 784 29.31 3.47 -29.67
N ASN A 785 27.99 3.50 -29.43
CA ASN A 785 26.95 2.78 -30.19
C ASN A 785 27.24 1.28 -30.47
N PHE A 786 27.66 0.54 -29.46
CA PHE A 786 27.81 -0.93 -29.55
C PHE A 786 26.46 -1.63 -29.74
N SER A 787 26.44 -2.75 -30.46
CA SER A 787 25.22 -3.52 -30.75
C SER A 787 25.25 -4.94 -30.17
N GLY A 788 24.06 -5.54 -29.99
CA GLY A 788 23.90 -6.93 -29.59
C GLY A 788 24.52 -7.28 -28.24
N TYR A 789 25.09 -8.49 -28.14
CA TYR A 789 25.67 -9.01 -26.89
C TYR A 789 26.85 -8.17 -26.38
N TYR A 790 27.61 -7.53 -27.26
CA TYR A 790 28.73 -6.64 -26.89
C TYR A 790 28.26 -5.44 -26.08
N LYS A 791 27.08 -4.87 -26.41
CA LYS A 791 26.47 -3.78 -25.66
C LYS A 791 26.24 -4.17 -24.20
N MET A 792 25.65 -5.34 -23.95
CA MET A 792 25.42 -5.85 -22.59
C MET A 792 26.74 -6.15 -21.86
N PHE A 793 27.72 -6.77 -22.53
CA PHE A 793 29.03 -7.06 -21.96
C PHE A 793 29.76 -5.78 -21.51
N ILE A 794 29.75 -4.73 -22.34
CA ILE A 794 30.36 -3.43 -22.03
C ILE A 794 29.63 -2.76 -20.87
N PHE A 795 28.30 -2.79 -20.86
CA PHE A 795 27.52 -2.28 -19.72
C PHE A 795 27.94 -2.96 -18.40
N LEU A 796 27.97 -4.30 -18.36
CA LEU A 796 28.37 -5.06 -17.17
C LEU A 796 29.82 -4.75 -16.75
N THR A 797 30.72 -4.64 -17.73
CA THR A 797 32.13 -4.29 -17.49
C THR A 797 32.26 -2.90 -16.89
N LEU A 798 31.57 -1.90 -17.45
CA LEU A 798 31.55 -0.53 -16.92
C LEU A 798 30.92 -0.47 -15.53
N MET A 799 29.90 -1.29 -15.23
CA MET A 799 29.35 -1.39 -13.88
C MET A 799 30.37 -2.00 -12.90
N LEU A 800 31.06 -3.07 -13.27
CA LEU A 800 32.12 -3.65 -12.43
C LEU A 800 33.26 -2.66 -12.17
N VAL A 801 33.72 -1.96 -13.22
CA VAL A 801 34.74 -0.91 -13.12
C VAL A 801 34.24 0.23 -12.23
N TYR A 802 32.99 0.69 -12.41
CA TYR A 802 32.39 1.71 -11.57
C TYR A 802 32.37 1.28 -10.11
N PHE A 803 31.83 0.10 -9.77
CA PHE A 803 31.79 -0.37 -8.39
C PHE A 803 33.19 -0.53 -7.79
N PHE A 804 34.16 -1.02 -8.56
CA PHE A 804 35.55 -1.14 -8.13
C PHE A 804 36.18 0.22 -7.83
N LEU A 805 36.06 1.19 -8.75
CA LEU A 805 36.57 2.56 -8.58
C LEU A 805 35.84 3.26 -7.43
N TYR A 806 34.52 3.09 -7.33
CA TYR A 806 33.71 3.67 -6.27
C TYR A 806 34.15 3.16 -4.90
N TRP A 807 34.29 1.85 -4.75
CA TRP A 807 34.74 1.22 -3.50
C TRP A 807 36.14 1.66 -3.10
N ASN A 808 37.08 1.74 -4.05
CA ASN A 808 38.49 1.97 -3.75
C ASN A 808 38.90 3.45 -3.68
N LYS A 809 38.32 4.30 -4.53
CA LYS A 809 38.71 5.71 -4.70
C LYS A 809 37.71 6.69 -4.09
N VAL A 810 36.42 6.34 -4.04
CA VAL A 810 35.38 7.27 -3.57
C VAL A 810 35.02 7.00 -2.10
N ILE A 811 34.82 5.74 -1.71
CA ILE A 811 34.47 5.40 -0.32
C ILE A 811 35.71 5.44 0.57
N SER A 812 35.63 6.22 1.65
CA SER A 812 36.72 6.34 2.62
C SER A 812 37.03 4.99 3.29
N LYS A 813 38.27 4.80 3.75
CA LYS A 813 38.70 3.57 4.45
C LYS A 813 37.80 3.26 5.65
N TRP A 814 37.42 4.30 6.41
CA TRP A 814 36.51 4.18 7.56
C TRP A 814 35.11 3.72 7.17
N ASP A 815 34.54 4.27 6.09
CA ASP A 815 33.21 3.90 5.63
C ASP A 815 33.18 2.46 5.09
N ARG A 816 34.22 2.03 4.38
CA ARG A 816 34.41 0.63 3.94
C ARG A 816 34.41 -0.35 5.11
N LEU A 817 35.23 -0.11 6.13
CA LEU A 817 35.31 -0.96 7.32
C LEU A 817 33.95 -1.13 8.01
N ARG A 818 33.14 -0.07 8.02
CA ARG A 818 31.81 -0.10 8.62
C ARG A 818 30.78 -0.86 7.77
N ILE A 819 30.82 -0.68 6.46
CA ILE A 819 29.98 -1.44 5.52
C ILE A 819 30.31 -2.93 5.67
N LEU A 820 31.60 -3.30 5.66
CA LEU A 820 32.05 -4.68 5.89
C LEU A 820 31.63 -5.22 7.26
N LYS A 821 31.72 -4.41 8.32
CA LYS A 821 31.26 -4.79 9.66
C LYS A 821 29.75 -5.04 9.71
N ARG A 822 28.94 -4.30 8.94
CA ARG A 822 27.48 -4.56 8.85
C ARG A 822 27.14 -5.77 7.98
N LEU A 823 27.91 -6.02 6.92
CA LEU A 823 27.75 -7.19 6.06
C LEU A 823 28.18 -8.49 6.77
N ARG A 824 29.08 -8.41 7.75
CA ARG A 824 29.50 -9.52 8.62
C ARG A 824 28.63 -9.73 9.88
N VAL A 825 27.40 -9.21 9.92
CA VAL A 825 26.46 -9.45 11.03
C VAL A 825 25.26 -10.27 10.56
N LYS A 826 25.50 -11.58 10.46
CA LYS A 826 24.79 -12.64 11.19
C LYS A 826 25.80 -13.79 11.30
N GLU A 827 26.79 -13.63 12.18
CA GLU A 827 27.34 -14.81 12.85
C GLU A 827 26.29 -15.23 13.88
N VAL A 828 25.88 -16.50 13.76
CA VAL A 828 24.85 -17.19 14.56
C VAL A 828 25.22 -17.21 16.03
#